data_AF-A0ABD2CJA5-F1
#
_entry.id   AF-A0ABD2CJA5-F1
#
_cell.length_a   1.000
_cell.length_b   1.000
_cell.length_c   1.000
_cell.angle_alpha   90.00
_cell.angle_beta   90.00
_cell.angle_gamma   90.00
#
_symmetry.space_group_name_H-M   'P 1'
#
loop_
_entity.id
_entity.type
_entity.pdbx_description
1 polymer ?
#
loop_
_entity_poly.entity_id
_entity_poly.type
_entity_poly.pdbx_seq_one_letter_code
_entity_poly.pdbx_strand_id
1 'polypeptide(L)'
;MDAFGDNFVNDTEVDPAAEFLAREQDQLAGLEDEIPPVSMAIPAAATNGEEDLPGNFGNLKIGPGSDVEGSFEIIDTIGQPTESQTLPALDTVASAPPVKEEPEKIRKWREEQKTRLEEKDAEEEKKKEEWREAAKKELEEWYKHHAEAISKTKTTNRNAEKQFVAEADEVEPGTEWERIAKLCDFNPKSSRTSKDVSRMRSIILQLKQTPPAPVNNKLGLIPWALLEMKIAKSTVALLIFVLMLSIFVANVADLINVDSHISDNTLSCKGTEPEWLQPKLYQIRESLDHLIWFIQITDIHISIFQDPGRIIELQEFCNVTVKSIMPSVVLASGDLTDAKSKDKMGSNQILQEWKYYRSILENTNVIEKTLWLDVRGNHDNFNVVSLESKNNYYSNYSIQGKKHPKSYIYKVTIGSEIYSFIAIDACLKPGPKRPFNFVGVLNEQELKKIQELVNISKENNADYIVWFGHYPTSCILSQSDTSIRNIIGRYKESMVYLCGHYHTLGGSVPNMYTTQQAGFLELELADWKDNRMYRLAAIDHGQFSFIDIKHQDWPVVLITNPKHALYMMPRKENVNSIIKSTHIRILAFSTVPIKSVEVQLNNKSWLQCKYIKGPLYVVKWNASEYSNGIHHIQVRVIDEKGREKIIVQPFSLDGTRLSFGFLPRLILMSNVSRIFQFLFGSVLALIVAPLCVFRFLHILCEAKRMSRPRIRVKFFRWWIRKLWILSTIDRLFFPLVLYALYLIVGPWAIGEVIENHIGIIFAWGTFVGNSFLPGAFTYAYGFFQLFSFHLPLMLILAHQADKRLQNTEGTYKKSSKICLLWQHLPIILLIIMQINMAYFFWLAYGTLATILCPLRTWSVFLALILWYQVNAMPQACFRSALSIWSGHA
;
A
#
# COMPACT_ATOMS: atom_id res chain seq x y z
N MET A 1 -54.92 -28.83 5.36
CA MET A 1 -54.38 -27.65 4.63
C MET A 1 -52.88 -27.63 4.88
N ASP A 2 -52.07 -28.51 4.32
CA ASP A 2 -51.97 -29.02 2.92
C ASP A 2 -51.45 -27.95 1.96
N ALA A 3 -50.22 -28.18 1.46
CA ALA A 3 -49.73 -27.93 0.10
C ALA A 3 -48.26 -27.41 0.01
N PHE A 4 -47.33 -27.98 0.77
CA PHE A 4 -45.93 -28.11 0.35
C PHE A 4 -45.42 -29.48 0.82
N GLY A 5 -45.26 -30.41 -0.13
CA GLY A 5 -44.87 -31.79 0.13
C GLY A 5 -43.40 -32.06 -0.19
N ASP A 6 -42.84 -33.08 0.45
CA ASP A 6 -41.48 -33.55 0.21
C ASP A 6 -41.33 -34.13 -1.20
N ASN A 7 -40.19 -33.85 -1.84
CA ASN A 7 -39.57 -34.70 -2.87
C ASN A 7 -38.11 -34.27 -3.10
N PHE A 8 -37.24 -34.62 -2.15
CA PHE A 8 -35.79 -34.69 -2.37
C PHE A 8 -35.35 -36.13 -2.13
N VAL A 9 -35.20 -36.88 -3.22
CA VAL A 9 -34.61 -38.22 -3.24
C VAL A 9 -33.44 -38.19 -4.21
N ASN A 10 -32.25 -38.46 -3.69
CA ASN A 10 -31.00 -38.78 -4.38
C ASN A 10 -30.86 -38.33 -5.85
N ASP A 11 -30.21 -37.19 -6.05
CA ASP A 11 -29.09 -37.14 -7.00
C ASP A 11 -27.80 -36.96 -6.20
N THR A 12 -26.74 -37.68 -6.57
CA THR A 12 -25.44 -37.58 -5.90
C THR A 12 -24.59 -36.51 -6.59
N GLU A 13 -24.38 -35.37 -5.94
CA GLU A 13 -23.32 -34.43 -6.32
C GLU A 13 -21.96 -35.14 -6.18
N VAL A 14 -21.40 -35.56 -7.32
CA VAL A 14 -20.01 -36.02 -7.41
C VAL A 14 -19.12 -34.79 -7.50
N ASP A 15 -18.13 -34.67 -6.62
CA ASP A 15 -17.14 -33.60 -6.67
C ASP A 15 -16.38 -33.65 -8.02
N PRO A 16 -16.45 -32.62 -8.88
CA PRO A 16 -15.75 -32.61 -10.16
C PRO A 16 -14.23 -32.76 -10.02
N ALA A 17 -13.64 -32.34 -8.91
CA ALA A 17 -12.22 -32.56 -8.62
C ALA A 17 -11.92 -34.04 -8.32
N ALA A 18 -12.85 -34.75 -7.68
CA ALA A 18 -12.72 -36.19 -7.44
C ALA A 18 -12.91 -37.01 -8.73
N GLU A 19 -13.87 -36.63 -9.60
CA GLU A 19 -14.01 -37.26 -10.92
C GLU A 19 -12.77 -37.03 -11.79
N PHE A 20 -12.23 -35.80 -11.80
CA PHE A 20 -10.99 -35.48 -12.50
C PHE A 20 -9.80 -36.31 -12.01
N LEU A 21 -9.59 -36.40 -10.69
CA LEU A 21 -8.50 -37.19 -10.11
C LEU A 21 -8.63 -38.69 -10.41
N ALA A 22 -9.84 -39.25 -10.35
CA ALA A 22 -10.07 -40.65 -10.72
C ALA A 22 -9.76 -40.91 -12.20
N ARG A 23 -10.19 -40.00 -13.09
CA ARG A 23 -9.99 -40.11 -14.55
C ARG A 23 -8.53 -40.00 -14.97
N GLU A 24 -7.70 -39.26 -14.23
CA GLU A 24 -6.25 -39.21 -14.44
C GLU A 24 -5.54 -40.44 -13.85
N GLN A 25 -6.00 -40.98 -12.72
CA GLN A 25 -5.43 -42.22 -12.16
C GLN A 25 -5.69 -43.44 -13.06
N ASP A 26 -6.89 -43.61 -13.60
CA ASP A 26 -7.22 -44.72 -14.51
C ASP A 26 -6.42 -44.63 -15.84
N GLN A 27 -6.07 -43.42 -16.31
CA GLN A 27 -5.20 -43.23 -17.48
C GLN A 27 -3.73 -43.55 -17.21
N LEU A 28 -3.28 -43.47 -15.95
CA LEU A 28 -1.89 -43.79 -15.56
C LEU A 28 -1.69 -45.26 -15.16
N ALA A 29 -2.75 -45.96 -14.72
CA ALA A 29 -2.68 -47.34 -14.26
C ALA A 29 -2.23 -48.37 -15.33
N GLY A 30 -2.32 -48.02 -16.62
CA GLY A 30 -1.99 -48.93 -17.74
C GLY A 30 -0.51 -49.01 -18.13
N LEU A 31 0.42 -48.46 -17.33
CA LEU A 31 1.84 -48.31 -17.72
C LEU A 31 2.88 -48.94 -16.77
N GLU A 32 2.47 -49.61 -15.69
CA GLU A 32 3.43 -50.22 -14.73
C GLU A 32 3.84 -51.68 -15.07
N ASP A 33 3.14 -52.39 -15.96
CA ASP A 33 3.34 -53.84 -16.20
C ASP A 33 4.41 -54.22 -17.26
N GLU A 34 4.99 -53.26 -18.01
CA GLU A 34 5.99 -53.56 -19.07
C GLU A 34 7.39 -52.94 -18.83
N ILE A 35 8.14 -53.42 -17.82
CA ILE A 35 9.63 -53.51 -17.83
C ILE A 35 10.09 -54.53 -16.75
N PRO A 36 10.84 -55.60 -17.11
CA PRO A 36 11.44 -56.51 -16.13
C PRO A 36 12.78 -55.98 -15.58
N PRO A 37 13.15 -56.28 -14.32
CA PRO A 37 14.36 -55.76 -13.70
C PRO A 37 15.63 -56.51 -14.15
N VAL A 38 16.71 -55.76 -14.39
CA VAL A 38 18.07 -56.30 -14.63
C VAL A 38 19.05 -55.72 -13.62
N SER A 39 19.87 -56.59 -13.03
CA SER A 39 20.80 -56.27 -11.93
C SER A 39 22.02 -55.47 -12.36
N MET A 40 22.45 -54.50 -11.53
CA MET A 40 23.75 -53.85 -11.68
C MET A 40 24.92 -54.80 -11.41
N ALA A 41 25.97 -54.72 -12.22
CA ALA A 41 27.29 -55.28 -11.94
C ALA A 41 28.39 -54.27 -12.34
N ILE A 42 29.42 -54.13 -11.51
CA ILE A 42 30.56 -53.23 -11.73
C ILE A 42 31.86 -54.06 -11.73
N PRO A 43 32.69 -53.95 -12.77
CA PRO A 43 34.13 -54.21 -12.70
C PRO A 43 34.95 -52.91 -12.83
N ALA A 44 36.21 -52.91 -12.38
CA ALA A 44 37.07 -51.72 -12.36
C ALA A 44 38.53 -52.00 -12.78
N ALA A 45 39.17 -50.98 -13.39
CA ALA A 45 40.61 -50.77 -13.61
C ALA A 45 40.80 -49.27 -13.96
N ALA A 46 41.77 -48.48 -13.46
CA ALA A 46 43.23 -48.58 -13.54
C ALA A 46 43.74 -48.53 -15.00
N THR A 47 44.70 -47.69 -15.44
CA THR A 47 45.55 -46.59 -14.86
C THR A 47 46.08 -45.75 -16.07
N ASN A 48 46.82 -44.62 -16.01
CA ASN A 48 47.56 -43.84 -14.99
C ASN A 48 47.77 -42.37 -15.50
N GLY A 49 48.23 -41.43 -14.66
CA GLY A 49 48.76 -40.10 -15.09
C GLY A 49 48.50 -38.94 -14.11
N GLU A 50 49.46 -38.02 -13.96
CA GLU A 50 49.47 -36.92 -12.95
C GLU A 50 49.38 -35.52 -13.60
N GLU A 51 48.66 -34.57 -12.98
CA GLU A 51 49.19 -33.31 -12.40
C GLU A 51 48.08 -32.32 -11.95
N ASP A 52 48.34 -31.61 -10.84
CA ASP A 52 47.78 -30.36 -10.30
C ASP A 52 46.26 -29.99 -10.30
N LEU A 53 45.65 -30.30 -9.15
CA LEU A 53 44.97 -29.35 -8.22
C LEU A 53 43.59 -28.70 -8.61
N PRO A 54 42.78 -28.25 -7.62
CA PRO A 54 41.35 -28.59 -7.63
C PRO A 54 40.39 -27.45 -8.03
N GLY A 55 39.31 -27.82 -8.75
CA GLY A 55 38.23 -26.90 -9.10
C GLY A 55 36.87 -27.57 -9.34
N ASN A 56 36.03 -27.58 -8.30
CA ASN A 56 34.56 -27.45 -8.37
C ASN A 56 33.75 -28.35 -9.34
N PHE A 57 33.14 -29.42 -8.81
CA PHE A 57 31.87 -29.95 -9.33
C PHE A 57 30.94 -30.36 -8.17
N GLY A 58 29.67 -29.96 -8.24
CA GLY A 58 28.71 -30.08 -7.13
C GLY A 58 27.29 -29.80 -7.57
N ASN A 59 26.80 -30.60 -8.53
CA ASN A 59 25.53 -30.38 -9.22
C ASN A 59 24.32 -30.34 -8.29
N LEU A 60 23.59 -29.23 -8.40
CA LEU A 60 22.16 -29.01 -8.20
C LEU A 60 21.29 -30.29 -8.11
N LYS A 61 20.46 -30.40 -7.06
CA LYS A 61 19.11 -30.97 -7.15
C LYS A 61 18.12 -30.09 -6.38
N ILE A 62 16.89 -30.04 -6.89
CA ILE A 62 15.87 -29.04 -6.57
C ILE A 62 14.89 -29.57 -5.52
N GLY A 63 14.41 -28.69 -4.64
CA GLY A 63 13.26 -28.90 -3.75
C GLY A 63 12.39 -27.62 -3.71
N PRO A 64 11.09 -27.71 -3.42
CA PRO A 64 10.13 -26.62 -3.65
C PRO A 64 10.23 -25.49 -2.62
N GLY A 65 9.83 -24.28 -3.04
CA GLY A 65 9.86 -23.06 -2.23
C GLY A 65 8.64 -22.85 -1.32
N SER A 66 8.74 -21.87 -0.43
CA SER A 66 7.65 -21.35 0.41
C SER A 66 7.96 -19.92 0.85
N ASP A 67 7.45 -18.93 0.11
CA ASP A 67 7.89 -17.53 0.26
C ASP A 67 7.09 -16.77 1.33
N VAL A 68 7.80 -16.15 2.30
CA VAL A 68 7.22 -15.28 3.33
C VAL A 68 8.22 -14.17 3.71
N GLU A 69 7.74 -12.92 3.78
CA GLU A 69 8.48 -11.67 4.13
C GLU A 69 9.68 -11.31 3.22
N GLY A 70 9.47 -10.48 2.19
CA GLY A 70 10.57 -9.93 1.37
C GLY A 70 10.24 -8.72 0.48
N SER A 71 9.17 -8.81 -0.31
CA SER A 71 8.69 -7.76 -1.23
C SER A 71 7.20 -7.98 -1.55
N PHE A 72 6.43 -6.92 -1.76
CA PHE A 72 5.00 -7.00 -2.08
C PHE A 72 4.78 -6.74 -3.58
N GLU A 73 4.81 -7.82 -4.35
CA GLU A 73 4.49 -7.85 -5.79
C GLU A 73 3.50 -8.99 -6.00
N ILE A 74 2.32 -8.69 -6.57
CA ILE A 74 1.29 -9.69 -6.91
C ILE A 74 1.55 -10.11 -8.36
N ILE A 75 1.63 -11.42 -8.60
CA ILE A 75 1.98 -11.97 -9.91
C ILE A 75 0.69 -12.35 -10.66
N ASP A 76 0.28 -11.52 -11.63
CA ASP A 76 -0.60 -11.95 -12.73
C ASP A 76 0.24 -12.60 -13.83
N THR A 77 -0.25 -13.70 -14.44
CA THR A 77 0.53 -14.48 -15.42
C THR A 77 -0.28 -14.90 -16.65
N ILE A 78 -0.57 -13.93 -17.53
CA ILE A 78 -0.96 -14.15 -18.93
C ILE A 78 -0.30 -13.02 -19.75
N GLY A 79 0.40 -13.22 -20.88
CA GLY A 79 0.70 -14.44 -21.61
C GLY A 79 0.52 -14.23 -23.12
N GLN A 80 1.60 -13.96 -23.87
CA GLN A 80 1.60 -13.80 -25.35
C GLN A 80 3.02 -14.03 -25.94
N PRO A 81 3.22 -14.16 -27.27
CA PRO A 81 4.14 -15.16 -27.81
C PRO A 81 5.44 -14.60 -28.42
N THR A 82 6.38 -15.52 -28.68
CA THR A 82 7.69 -15.23 -29.26
C THR A 82 7.67 -15.31 -30.79
N GLU A 83 7.66 -14.16 -31.48
CA GLU A 83 8.05 -14.12 -32.90
C GLU A 83 9.55 -13.82 -33.06
N SER A 84 10.20 -14.56 -33.95
CA SER A 84 11.63 -14.47 -34.20
C SER A 84 11.97 -13.45 -35.29
N GLN A 85 12.87 -12.50 -35.02
CA GLN A 85 13.50 -11.68 -36.05
C GLN A 85 14.99 -12.01 -36.21
N THR A 86 15.39 -12.26 -37.46
CA THR A 86 16.78 -12.45 -37.88
C THR A 86 17.47 -11.11 -38.13
N LEU A 87 18.74 -11.00 -37.75
CA LEU A 87 19.64 -9.92 -38.17
C LEU A 87 20.98 -10.46 -38.71
N PRO A 88 21.72 -9.71 -39.53
CA PRO A 88 22.82 -10.25 -40.34
C PRO A 88 24.13 -10.47 -39.57
N ALA A 89 25.03 -11.25 -40.16
CA ALA A 89 26.30 -11.67 -39.57
C ALA A 89 27.40 -10.60 -39.64
N LEU A 90 28.39 -10.74 -38.75
CA LEU A 90 29.78 -10.36 -38.98
C LEU A 90 30.71 -11.41 -38.38
N ASP A 91 31.84 -11.68 -39.01
CA ASP A 91 32.55 -12.95 -38.90
C ASP A 91 33.32 -13.19 -37.59
N THR A 92 33.15 -14.40 -37.04
CA THR A 92 34.24 -15.15 -36.39
C THR A 92 34.08 -16.64 -36.70
N VAL A 93 35.15 -17.29 -37.18
CA VAL A 93 35.10 -18.68 -37.65
C VAL A 93 35.28 -19.66 -36.49
N ALA A 94 34.22 -20.41 -36.18
CA ALA A 94 34.26 -21.61 -35.36
C ALA A 94 33.48 -22.73 -36.08
N SER A 95 34.02 -23.95 -36.12
CA SER A 95 33.42 -25.06 -36.86
C SER A 95 32.15 -25.58 -36.18
N ALA A 96 31.03 -25.58 -36.92
CA ALA A 96 29.76 -26.09 -36.43
C ALA A 96 29.81 -27.62 -36.21
N PRO A 97 29.18 -28.15 -35.14
CA PRO A 97 28.93 -29.59 -35.01
C PRO A 97 27.88 -30.03 -36.05
N PRO A 98 27.90 -31.31 -36.48
CA PRO A 98 26.98 -31.80 -37.50
C PRO A 98 25.52 -31.78 -37.03
N VAL A 99 24.65 -31.18 -37.84
CA VAL A 99 23.20 -31.20 -37.63
C VAL A 99 22.71 -32.65 -37.74
N LYS A 100 22.04 -33.15 -36.69
CA LYS A 100 21.20 -34.34 -36.78
C LYS A 100 19.78 -33.90 -37.13
N GLU A 101 19.23 -34.48 -38.19
CA GLU A 101 17.82 -34.31 -38.53
C GLU A 101 16.95 -34.90 -37.41
N GLU A 102 15.84 -34.24 -37.07
CA GLU A 102 14.95 -34.73 -36.03
C GLU A 102 14.13 -35.95 -36.51
N PRO A 103 13.98 -37.01 -35.69
CA PRO A 103 13.13 -38.15 -36.04
C PRO A 103 11.69 -37.72 -36.35
N GLU A 104 11.13 -38.19 -37.47
CA GLU A 104 9.80 -37.77 -37.96
C GLU A 104 8.67 -37.89 -36.92
N LYS A 105 8.76 -38.85 -35.99
CA LYS A 105 7.80 -39.01 -34.90
C LYS A 105 7.71 -37.76 -34.00
N ILE A 106 8.84 -37.09 -33.75
CA ILE A 106 8.89 -35.86 -32.93
C ILE A 106 8.29 -34.67 -33.69
N ARG A 107 8.48 -34.61 -35.02
CA ARG A 107 7.84 -33.59 -35.87
C ARG A 107 6.33 -33.76 -35.88
N LYS A 108 5.81 -34.96 -36.16
CA LYS A 108 4.36 -35.25 -36.14
C LYS A 108 3.73 -34.97 -34.78
N TRP A 109 4.37 -35.43 -33.69
CA TRP A 109 3.88 -35.14 -32.34
C TRP A 109 3.81 -33.62 -32.05
N ARG A 110 4.79 -32.82 -32.50
CA ARG A 110 4.71 -31.35 -32.36
C ARG A 110 3.59 -30.73 -33.19
N GLU A 111 3.34 -31.21 -34.41
CA GLU A 111 2.26 -30.74 -35.27
C GLU A 111 0.87 -31.08 -34.68
N GLU A 112 0.71 -32.30 -34.15
CA GLU A 112 -0.50 -32.76 -33.45
C GLU A 112 -0.75 -32.00 -32.14
N GLN A 113 0.29 -31.79 -31.30
CA GLN A 113 0.16 -31.01 -30.07
C GLN A 113 -0.16 -29.53 -30.34
N LYS A 114 0.47 -28.92 -31.36
CA LYS A 114 0.19 -27.52 -31.75
C LYS A 114 -1.27 -27.35 -32.14
N THR A 115 -1.80 -28.24 -32.98
CA THR A 115 -3.21 -28.24 -33.40
C THR A 115 -4.16 -28.40 -32.21
N ARG A 116 -3.83 -29.31 -31.27
CA ARG A 116 -4.63 -29.56 -30.06
C ARG A 116 -4.60 -28.41 -29.03
N LEU A 117 -3.54 -27.61 -29.03
CA LEU A 117 -3.46 -26.37 -28.24
C LEU A 117 -4.32 -25.29 -28.90
N GLU A 118 -4.18 -25.06 -30.20
CA GLU A 118 -4.97 -24.08 -30.96
C GLU A 118 -6.49 -24.32 -30.86
N GLU A 119 -6.93 -25.59 -30.85
CA GLU A 119 -8.32 -25.98 -30.61
C GLU A 119 -8.80 -25.66 -29.19
N LYS A 120 -7.97 -25.93 -28.17
CA LYS A 120 -8.28 -25.61 -26.76
C LYS A 120 -8.34 -24.11 -26.49
N ASP A 121 -7.37 -23.35 -27.01
CA ASP A 121 -7.30 -21.90 -26.85
C ASP A 121 -8.54 -21.23 -27.46
N ALA A 122 -9.03 -21.75 -28.60
CA ALA A 122 -10.26 -21.32 -29.25
C ALA A 122 -11.55 -21.71 -28.49
N GLU A 123 -11.57 -22.82 -27.74
CA GLU A 123 -12.65 -23.10 -26.78
C GLU A 123 -12.61 -22.18 -25.55
N GLU A 124 -11.41 -21.86 -25.05
CA GLU A 124 -11.23 -21.05 -23.85
C GLU A 124 -11.66 -19.59 -24.09
N GLU A 125 -11.29 -18.97 -25.22
CA GLU A 125 -11.76 -17.62 -25.54
C GLU A 125 -13.27 -17.54 -25.75
N LYS A 126 -13.92 -18.58 -26.31
CA LYS A 126 -15.40 -18.64 -26.36
C LYS A 126 -16.02 -18.63 -24.95
N LYS A 127 -15.51 -19.47 -24.05
CA LYS A 127 -15.99 -19.52 -22.64
C LYS A 127 -15.73 -18.19 -21.91
N LYS A 128 -14.60 -17.53 -22.17
CA LYS A 128 -14.32 -16.17 -21.68
C LYS A 128 -15.31 -15.14 -22.23
N GLU A 129 -15.67 -15.20 -23.50
CA GLU A 129 -16.67 -14.30 -24.11
C GLU A 129 -18.06 -14.49 -23.48
N GLU A 130 -18.49 -15.74 -23.33
CA GLU A 130 -19.76 -16.11 -22.65
C GLU A 130 -19.77 -15.62 -21.19
N TRP A 131 -18.66 -15.75 -20.47
CA TRP A 131 -18.52 -15.24 -19.09
C TRP A 131 -18.51 -13.71 -19.02
N ARG A 132 -17.87 -13.01 -19.98
CA ARG A 132 -17.93 -11.54 -20.10
C ARG A 132 -19.37 -11.07 -20.31
N GLU A 133 -20.14 -11.73 -21.16
CA GLU A 133 -21.56 -11.41 -21.37
C GLU A 133 -22.42 -11.68 -20.14
N ALA A 134 -22.22 -12.82 -19.46
CA ALA A 134 -22.95 -13.18 -18.25
C ALA A 134 -22.70 -12.17 -17.11
N ALA A 135 -21.42 -11.88 -16.83
CA ALA A 135 -21.03 -10.90 -15.81
C ALA A 135 -21.55 -9.48 -16.10
N LYS A 136 -21.61 -9.09 -17.38
CA LYS A 136 -22.21 -7.82 -17.79
C LYS A 136 -23.72 -7.77 -17.48
N LYS A 137 -24.46 -8.83 -17.79
CA LYS A 137 -25.91 -8.93 -17.50
C LYS A 137 -26.17 -8.90 -15.99
N GLU A 138 -25.41 -9.66 -15.20
CA GLU A 138 -25.51 -9.64 -13.73
C GLU A 138 -25.22 -8.24 -13.14
N LEU A 139 -24.22 -7.53 -13.67
CA LEU A 139 -23.89 -6.18 -13.25
C LEU A 139 -25.01 -5.17 -13.59
N GLU A 140 -25.62 -5.27 -14.77
CA GLU A 140 -26.76 -4.43 -15.17
C GLU A 140 -28.00 -4.71 -14.28
N GLU A 141 -28.29 -5.97 -13.96
CA GLU A 141 -29.35 -6.35 -13.02
C GLU A 141 -29.07 -5.87 -11.59
N TRP A 142 -27.81 -5.96 -11.14
CA TRP A 142 -27.40 -5.45 -9.83
C TRP A 142 -27.61 -3.94 -9.72
N TYR A 143 -27.19 -3.16 -10.73
CA TYR A 143 -27.42 -1.70 -10.75
C TYR A 143 -28.91 -1.36 -10.75
N LYS A 144 -29.74 -2.10 -11.49
CA LYS A 144 -31.19 -1.93 -11.49
C LYS A 144 -31.79 -2.17 -10.11
N HIS A 145 -31.50 -3.31 -9.48
CA HIS A 145 -32.00 -3.64 -8.15
C HIS A 145 -31.49 -2.66 -7.07
N HIS A 146 -30.24 -2.19 -7.19
CA HIS A 146 -29.67 -1.16 -6.32
C HIS A 146 -30.40 0.20 -6.45
N ALA A 147 -30.71 0.62 -7.68
CA ALA A 147 -31.48 1.84 -7.94
C ALA A 147 -32.92 1.74 -7.40
N GLU A 148 -33.58 0.60 -7.58
CA GLU A 148 -34.92 0.32 -7.01
C GLU A 148 -34.90 0.34 -5.48
N ALA A 149 -33.90 -0.27 -4.85
CA ALA A 149 -33.72 -0.27 -3.39
C ALA A 149 -33.47 1.16 -2.84
N ILE A 150 -32.65 1.97 -3.51
CA ILE A 150 -32.44 3.38 -3.16
C ILE A 150 -33.74 4.19 -3.31
N SER A 151 -34.48 3.99 -4.40
CA SER A 151 -35.76 4.69 -4.66
C SER A 151 -36.81 4.36 -3.59
N LYS A 152 -36.95 3.08 -3.25
CA LYS A 152 -37.82 2.58 -2.18
C LYS A 152 -37.43 3.15 -0.81
N THR A 153 -36.13 3.20 -0.50
CA THR A 153 -35.61 3.77 0.75
C THR A 153 -35.86 5.27 0.83
N LYS A 154 -35.55 6.04 -0.22
CA LYS A 154 -35.85 7.48 -0.30
C LYS A 154 -37.34 7.78 -0.12
N THR A 155 -38.20 6.99 -0.75
CA THR A 155 -39.66 7.13 -0.63
C THR A 155 -40.16 6.80 0.78
N THR A 156 -39.63 5.75 1.39
CA THR A 156 -39.95 5.36 2.77
C THR A 156 -39.54 6.45 3.75
N ASN A 157 -38.31 6.95 3.66
CA ASN A 157 -37.80 8.01 4.53
C ASN A 157 -38.59 9.31 4.37
N ARG A 158 -38.91 9.73 3.14
CA ARG A 158 -39.69 10.94 2.88
C ARG A 158 -41.15 10.85 3.37
N ASN A 159 -41.72 9.65 3.40
CA ASN A 159 -43.04 9.43 3.99
C ASN A 159 -42.99 9.42 5.53
N ALA A 160 -41.96 8.81 6.13
CA ALA A 160 -41.74 8.86 7.57
C ALA A 160 -41.44 10.29 8.07
N GLU A 161 -40.66 11.07 7.32
CA GLU A 161 -40.38 12.49 7.56
C GLU A 161 -41.67 13.33 7.52
N LYS A 162 -42.50 13.16 6.48
CA LYS A 162 -43.83 13.81 6.40
C LYS A 162 -44.72 13.48 7.59
N GLN A 163 -44.75 12.21 8.02
CA GLN A 163 -45.53 11.80 9.18
C GLN A 163 -44.96 12.39 10.48
N PHE A 164 -43.64 12.40 10.64
CA PHE A 164 -42.98 12.98 11.81
C PHE A 164 -43.23 14.49 11.94
N VAL A 165 -43.21 15.24 10.84
CA VAL A 165 -43.57 16.67 10.83
C VAL A 165 -45.06 16.88 11.11
N ALA A 166 -45.95 16.07 10.54
CA ALA A 166 -47.38 16.11 10.85
C ALA A 166 -47.70 15.73 12.31
N GLU A 167 -46.87 14.94 12.97
CA GLU A 167 -46.95 14.62 14.41
C GLU A 167 -46.14 15.60 15.29
N ALA A 168 -45.58 16.68 14.73
CA ALA A 168 -44.85 17.72 15.45
C ALA A 168 -45.73 18.93 15.81
N ASP A 169 -46.50 19.42 14.84
CA ASP A 169 -47.15 20.75 14.86
C ASP A 169 -48.62 20.74 15.32
N GLU A 170 -48.90 20.18 16.51
CA GLU A 170 -50.07 20.54 17.32
C GLU A 170 -49.84 20.12 18.79
N VAL A 171 -49.85 21.09 19.70
CA VAL A 171 -49.67 20.86 21.15
C VAL A 171 -50.89 21.36 21.91
N GLU A 172 -51.97 20.57 21.89
CA GLU A 172 -53.11 20.82 22.75
C GLU A 172 -52.77 20.45 24.22
N PRO A 173 -52.93 21.36 25.19
CA PRO A 173 -52.63 21.09 26.59
C PRO A 173 -53.46 19.93 27.16
N GLY A 174 -52.80 18.96 27.80
CA GLY A 174 -53.42 17.74 28.32
C GLY A 174 -53.18 16.48 27.46
N THR A 175 -52.61 16.61 26.27
CA THR A 175 -52.28 15.48 25.37
C THR A 175 -50.93 14.82 25.66
N GLU A 176 -50.16 15.32 26.63
CA GLU A 176 -48.74 14.98 26.82
C GLU A 176 -48.54 13.50 27.14
N TRP A 177 -49.41 12.93 27.98
CA TRP A 177 -49.35 11.52 28.38
C TRP A 177 -49.77 10.56 27.25
N GLU A 178 -50.62 10.99 26.33
CA GLU A 178 -50.89 10.22 25.11
C GLU A 178 -49.67 10.20 24.18
N ARG A 179 -48.96 11.34 24.01
CA ARG A 179 -47.72 11.40 23.23
C ARG A 179 -46.63 10.53 23.84
N ILE A 180 -46.45 10.58 25.17
CA ILE A 180 -45.53 9.71 25.90
C ILE A 180 -45.89 8.22 25.69
N ALA A 181 -47.17 7.87 25.73
CA ALA A 181 -47.62 6.50 25.47
C ALA A 181 -47.35 6.06 24.01
N LYS A 182 -47.58 6.92 22.99
CA LYS A 182 -47.24 6.60 21.59
C LYS A 182 -45.75 6.28 21.41
N LEU A 183 -44.87 6.89 22.19
CA LEU A 183 -43.42 6.68 22.17
C LEU A 183 -42.94 5.47 22.99
N CYS A 184 -43.83 4.77 23.71
CA CYS A 184 -43.47 3.64 24.57
C CYS A 184 -43.83 2.28 23.95
N ASP A 185 -42.86 1.37 23.87
CA ASP A 185 -43.13 -0.01 23.47
C ASP A 185 -43.85 -0.79 24.60
N PHE A 186 -45.13 -1.05 24.41
CA PHE A 186 -45.96 -1.88 25.30
C PHE A 186 -45.89 -3.39 24.98
N ASN A 187 -45.22 -3.80 23.89
CA ASN A 187 -45.17 -5.20 23.45
C ASN A 187 -44.51 -6.10 24.51
N PRO A 188 -45.18 -7.15 25.01
CA PRO A 188 -44.63 -8.03 26.04
C PRO A 188 -43.46 -8.91 25.57
N LYS A 189 -43.11 -8.90 24.28
CA LYS A 189 -42.07 -9.76 23.68
C LYS A 189 -40.61 -9.29 23.92
N SER A 190 -40.33 -8.53 24.98
CA SER A 190 -38.95 -8.32 25.43
C SER A 190 -38.37 -9.63 26.00
N SER A 191 -37.09 -9.91 25.77
CA SER A 191 -36.50 -11.19 26.18
C SER A 191 -36.51 -11.38 27.70
N ARG A 192 -36.59 -12.66 28.14
CA ARG A 192 -36.65 -13.14 29.54
C ARG A 192 -35.46 -12.73 30.45
N THR A 193 -34.59 -11.84 30.00
CA THR A 193 -33.42 -11.29 30.70
C THR A 193 -33.49 -9.78 30.93
N SER A 194 -34.58 -9.11 30.51
CA SER A 194 -34.88 -7.72 30.84
C SER A 194 -35.56 -7.59 32.22
N LYS A 195 -35.46 -6.41 32.87
CA LYS A 195 -36.17 -6.14 34.13
C LYS A 195 -37.69 -6.10 33.87
N ASP A 196 -38.49 -6.49 34.86
CA ASP A 196 -39.94 -6.32 34.77
C ASP A 196 -40.32 -4.83 34.69
N VAL A 197 -40.92 -4.45 33.55
CA VAL A 197 -41.43 -3.11 33.26
C VAL A 197 -42.96 -3.05 33.31
N SER A 198 -43.64 -4.11 33.74
CA SER A 198 -45.12 -4.19 33.76
C SER A 198 -45.73 -3.06 34.60
N ARG A 199 -45.14 -2.74 35.76
CA ARG A 199 -45.57 -1.59 36.57
C ARG A 199 -45.39 -0.25 35.83
N MET A 200 -44.26 -0.05 35.15
CA MET A 200 -44.02 1.17 34.36
C MET A 200 -45.05 1.30 33.22
N ARG A 201 -45.31 0.20 32.49
CA ARG A 201 -46.32 0.13 31.44
C ARG A 201 -47.72 0.44 31.98
N SER A 202 -48.11 -0.13 33.11
CA SER A 202 -49.41 0.15 33.75
C SER A 202 -49.55 1.62 34.17
N ILE A 203 -48.49 2.25 34.68
CA ILE A 203 -48.50 3.66 35.10
C ILE A 203 -48.62 4.58 33.89
N ILE A 204 -47.88 4.34 32.79
CA ILE A 204 -47.97 5.18 31.59
C ILE A 204 -49.36 5.06 30.93
N LEU A 205 -49.95 3.87 30.90
CA LEU A 205 -51.32 3.67 30.41
C LEU A 205 -52.36 4.35 31.33
N GLN A 206 -52.19 4.28 32.65
CA GLN A 206 -53.06 4.97 33.61
C GLN A 206 -52.95 6.49 33.48
N LEU A 207 -51.76 7.03 33.27
CA LEU A 207 -51.54 8.47 33.08
C LEU A 207 -52.07 8.96 31.72
N LYS A 208 -52.06 8.12 30.67
CA LYS A 208 -52.78 8.39 29.42
C LYS A 208 -54.30 8.46 29.64
N GLN A 209 -54.87 7.57 30.46
CA GLN A 209 -56.31 7.50 30.71
C GLN A 209 -56.80 8.53 31.73
N THR A 210 -55.94 8.95 32.65
CA THR A 210 -56.21 9.89 33.74
C THR A 210 -54.97 10.75 33.99
N PRO A 211 -54.76 11.82 33.19
CA PRO A 211 -53.65 12.74 33.40
C PRO A 211 -53.84 13.52 34.72
N PRO A 212 -52.79 13.69 35.54
CA PRO A 212 -52.87 14.46 36.78
C PRO A 212 -52.99 15.96 36.48
N ALA A 213 -53.80 16.67 37.26
CA ALA A 213 -53.94 18.12 37.15
C ALA A 213 -52.59 18.84 37.37
N PRO A 214 -52.32 19.96 36.66
CA PRO A 214 -51.04 20.65 36.72
C PRO A 214 -50.75 21.21 38.12
N VAL A 215 -49.78 20.60 38.82
CA VAL A 215 -49.40 20.98 40.19
C VAL A 215 -48.48 22.20 40.16
N ASN A 216 -48.89 23.25 40.86
CA ASN A 216 -48.13 24.51 40.92
C ASN A 216 -46.97 24.38 41.93
N ASN A 217 -45.77 24.82 41.54
CA ASN A 217 -44.51 24.51 42.25
C ASN A 217 -44.40 25.14 43.65
N LYS A 218 -44.13 24.33 44.70
CA LYS A 218 -43.42 24.77 45.91
C LYS A 218 -42.89 23.64 46.81
N LEU A 219 -41.60 23.72 47.14
CA LEU A 219 -40.84 23.08 48.23
C LEU A 219 -40.76 21.52 48.31
N GLY A 220 -39.53 21.04 48.54
CA GLY A 220 -39.23 19.67 48.96
C GLY A 220 -37.84 19.20 48.51
N LEU A 221 -36.84 19.20 49.40
CA LEU A 221 -35.52 18.61 49.09
C LEU A 221 -35.60 17.08 49.07
N ILE A 222 -34.96 16.46 48.07
CA ILE A 222 -34.74 15.01 47.99
C ILE A 222 -33.22 14.74 48.06
N PRO A 223 -32.75 13.78 48.89
CA PRO A 223 -31.32 13.48 49.00
C PRO A 223 -30.69 12.88 47.73
N TRP A 224 -29.42 13.24 47.46
CA TRP A 224 -28.59 12.81 46.32
C TRP A 224 -28.17 11.31 46.33
N ALA A 225 -28.96 10.41 46.93
CA ALA A 225 -28.52 9.08 47.35
C ALA A 225 -29.03 7.89 46.51
N LEU A 226 -29.87 8.11 45.49
CA LEU A 226 -30.64 7.03 44.83
C LEU A 226 -30.54 6.97 43.30
N LEU A 227 -29.34 7.14 42.73
CA LEU A 227 -29.12 6.90 41.29
C LEU A 227 -27.81 6.15 40.94
N GLU A 228 -27.51 5.05 41.63
CA GLU A 228 -26.55 4.04 41.13
C GLU A 228 -27.10 3.39 39.84
N MET A 229 -26.88 4.03 38.69
CA MET A 229 -26.99 3.37 37.39
C MET A 229 -25.90 2.28 37.31
N LYS A 230 -26.29 1.03 37.56
CA LYS A 230 -25.42 -0.15 37.41
C LYS A 230 -25.18 -0.49 35.93
N ILE A 231 -24.46 0.41 35.24
CA ILE A 231 -23.97 0.21 33.88
C ILE A 231 -23.11 -1.06 33.88
N ALA A 232 -23.42 -1.99 32.99
CA ALA A 232 -22.64 -3.22 32.89
C ALA A 232 -21.21 -2.91 32.45
N LYS A 233 -20.21 -3.59 33.03
CA LYS A 233 -18.79 -3.38 32.67
C LYS A 233 -18.51 -3.61 31.17
N SER A 234 -19.30 -4.47 30.52
CA SER A 234 -19.32 -4.66 29.07
C SER A 234 -19.83 -3.44 28.29
N THR A 235 -20.82 -2.72 28.82
CA THR A 235 -21.32 -1.46 28.22
C THR A 235 -20.30 -0.35 28.36
N VAL A 236 -19.61 -0.25 29.51
CA VAL A 236 -18.49 0.70 29.68
C VAL A 236 -17.36 0.39 28.70
N ALA A 237 -16.96 -0.88 28.57
CA ALA A 237 -15.94 -1.29 27.61
C ALA A 237 -16.35 -1.02 26.14
N LEU A 238 -17.62 -1.26 25.79
CA LEU A 238 -18.15 -0.95 24.46
C LEU A 238 -18.18 0.56 24.19
N LEU A 239 -18.59 1.38 25.16
CA LEU A 239 -18.58 2.84 25.03
C LEU A 239 -17.15 3.39 24.88
N ILE A 240 -16.17 2.84 25.62
CA ILE A 240 -14.77 3.19 25.45
C ILE A 240 -14.27 2.76 24.05
N PHE A 241 -14.61 1.56 23.58
CA PHE A 241 -14.24 1.12 22.23
C PHE A 241 -14.85 2.01 21.14
N VAL A 242 -16.14 2.35 21.24
CA VAL A 242 -16.83 3.24 20.30
C VAL A 242 -16.25 4.65 20.34
N LEU A 243 -15.91 5.18 21.53
CA LEU A 243 -15.23 6.47 21.67
C LEU A 243 -13.84 6.46 21.02
N MET A 244 -13.02 5.44 21.29
CA MET A 244 -11.69 5.31 20.69
C MET A 244 -11.75 5.13 19.17
N LEU A 245 -12.73 4.36 18.67
CA LEU A 245 -12.98 4.20 17.24
C LEU A 245 -13.47 5.51 16.61
N SER A 246 -14.35 6.27 17.30
CA SER A 246 -14.82 7.58 16.84
C SER A 246 -13.69 8.61 16.79
N ILE A 247 -12.78 8.61 17.77
CA ILE A 247 -11.58 9.46 17.77
C ILE A 247 -10.63 9.06 16.64
N PHE A 248 -10.42 7.76 16.43
CA PHE A 248 -9.61 7.26 15.31
C PHE A 248 -10.20 7.66 13.95
N VAL A 249 -11.49 7.45 13.74
CA VAL A 249 -12.19 7.83 12.50
C VAL A 249 -12.18 9.34 12.30
N ALA A 250 -12.37 10.14 13.35
CA ALA A 250 -12.25 11.60 13.26
C ALA A 250 -10.83 12.05 12.87
N ASN A 251 -9.80 11.50 13.51
CA ASN A 251 -8.40 11.81 13.20
C ASN A 251 -8.02 11.39 11.76
N VAL A 252 -8.51 10.24 11.28
CA VAL A 252 -8.29 9.79 9.90
C VAL A 252 -9.05 10.66 8.90
N ALA A 253 -10.29 11.05 9.23
CA ALA A 253 -11.10 11.93 8.38
C ALA A 253 -10.47 13.32 8.25
N ASP A 254 -10.02 13.92 9.35
CA ASP A 254 -9.34 15.23 9.37
C ASP A 254 -8.04 15.21 8.56
N LEU A 255 -7.22 14.16 8.74
CA LEU A 255 -5.98 13.93 8.00
C LEU A 255 -6.16 13.89 6.47
N ILE A 256 -7.30 13.36 5.98
CA ILE A 256 -7.60 13.24 4.53
C ILE A 256 -8.61 14.28 4.03
N ASN A 257 -8.97 15.27 4.87
CA ASN A 257 -9.85 16.37 4.53
C ASN A 257 -9.06 17.50 3.85
N VAL A 258 -9.56 17.98 2.71
CA VAL A 258 -8.96 19.06 1.91
C VAL A 258 -9.97 20.19 1.66
N ASP A 259 -11.23 20.01 2.07
CA ASP A 259 -12.35 20.89 1.70
C ASP A 259 -12.74 21.88 2.82
N SER A 260 -12.37 21.60 4.08
CA SER A 260 -12.67 22.45 5.25
C SER A 260 -12.27 23.92 5.06
N HIS A 261 -11.09 24.16 4.48
CA HIS A 261 -10.47 25.48 4.36
C HIS A 261 -10.73 26.21 3.02
N ILE A 262 -11.81 25.87 2.33
CA ILE A 262 -12.40 26.74 1.28
C ILE A 262 -13.20 27.87 1.96
N SER A 263 -13.75 27.58 3.14
CA SER A 263 -14.61 28.44 3.96
C SER A 263 -13.96 29.76 4.42
N ASP A 264 -12.62 29.81 4.48
CA ASP A 264 -11.88 30.94 5.06
C ASP A 264 -12.02 32.25 4.25
N ASN A 265 -12.37 32.18 2.96
CA ASN A 265 -12.74 33.35 2.16
C ASN A 265 -14.01 34.07 2.67
N THR A 266 -14.79 33.43 3.55
CA THR A 266 -16.01 33.98 4.17
C THR A 266 -15.75 34.59 5.56
N LEU A 267 -14.51 34.54 6.06
CA LEU A 267 -14.15 34.91 7.44
C LEU A 267 -13.15 36.07 7.55
N SER A 268 -13.14 36.96 6.54
CA SER A 268 -12.31 38.18 6.48
C SER A 268 -12.77 39.28 7.46
N CYS A 269 -12.79 38.98 8.76
CA CYS A 269 -13.27 39.89 9.81
C CYS A 269 -12.55 39.79 11.17
N LYS A 270 -11.20 39.83 11.19
CA LYS A 270 -10.36 40.69 12.08
C LYS A 270 -8.88 40.25 12.11
N GLY A 271 -7.97 41.20 11.87
CA GLY A 271 -6.62 41.20 12.45
C GLY A 271 -5.49 40.58 11.62
N THR A 272 -4.79 41.42 10.86
CA THR A 272 -3.34 41.31 10.59
C THR A 272 -2.79 39.96 10.10
N GLU A 273 -3.23 39.53 8.92
CA GLU A 273 -2.37 38.81 7.97
C GLU A 273 -2.30 39.61 6.64
N PRO A 274 -1.23 39.47 5.83
CA PRO A 274 -1.09 40.23 4.59
C PRO A 274 -2.13 39.80 3.54
N GLU A 275 -2.55 40.74 2.69
CA GLU A 275 -3.52 40.46 1.61
C GLU A 275 -2.98 39.38 0.65
N TRP A 276 -3.70 38.26 0.56
CA TRP A 276 -3.34 37.14 -0.29
C TRP A 276 -3.57 37.48 -1.77
N LEU A 277 -2.56 38.09 -2.39
CA LEU A 277 -2.48 38.38 -3.84
C LEU A 277 -2.84 37.13 -4.66
N GLN A 278 -4.04 37.15 -5.25
CA GLN A 278 -4.62 36.03 -5.99
C GLN A 278 -3.71 35.51 -7.12
N PRO A 279 -3.84 34.23 -7.53
CA PRO A 279 -3.13 33.70 -8.68
C PRO A 279 -3.41 34.52 -9.97
N LYS A 280 -2.39 34.63 -10.82
CA LYS A 280 -2.37 35.44 -12.05
C LYS A 280 -3.52 35.04 -12.99
N LEU A 281 -4.28 36.03 -13.47
CA LEU A 281 -5.39 35.82 -14.40
C LEU A 281 -4.89 35.84 -15.84
N TYR A 282 -5.31 34.86 -16.65
CA TYR A 282 -4.89 34.71 -18.04
C TYR A 282 -6.07 34.74 -19.01
N GLN A 283 -5.84 35.16 -20.25
CA GLN A 283 -6.80 35.06 -21.34
C GLN A 283 -6.43 33.87 -22.25
N ILE A 284 -7.03 32.71 -21.98
CA ILE A 284 -6.73 31.47 -22.71
C ILE A 284 -7.26 31.58 -24.16
N ARG A 285 -6.31 31.59 -25.11
CA ARG A 285 -6.48 31.79 -26.56
C ARG A 285 -5.66 30.76 -27.37
N GLU A 286 -5.37 31.06 -28.64
CA GLU A 286 -4.68 30.18 -29.60
C GLU A 286 -3.14 30.35 -29.69
N SER A 287 -2.47 30.84 -28.64
CA SER A 287 -0.99 31.04 -28.63
C SER A 287 -0.22 29.96 -27.85
N LEU A 288 1.10 29.84 -28.08
CA LEU A 288 2.02 29.07 -27.23
C LEU A 288 2.61 29.90 -26.08
N ASP A 289 2.21 31.17 -25.93
CA ASP A 289 2.57 31.95 -24.74
C ASP A 289 2.03 31.26 -23.47
N HIS A 290 2.78 31.41 -22.37
CA HIS A 290 2.42 30.85 -21.05
C HIS A 290 2.28 29.32 -21.01
N LEU A 291 3.00 28.60 -21.87
CA LEU A 291 2.99 27.14 -21.96
C LEU A 291 4.41 26.57 -21.81
N ILE A 292 4.59 25.65 -20.85
CA ILE A 292 5.74 24.75 -20.73
C ILE A 292 5.24 23.31 -20.60
N TRP A 293 5.96 22.35 -21.19
CA TRP A 293 5.77 20.92 -20.91
C TRP A 293 7.10 20.23 -20.60
N PHE A 294 7.03 19.23 -19.73
CA PHE A 294 8.16 18.48 -19.21
C PHE A 294 7.76 17.03 -18.90
N ILE A 295 8.75 16.16 -18.73
CA ILE A 295 8.52 14.74 -18.39
C ILE A 295 9.06 14.44 -16.99
N GLN A 296 8.40 13.56 -16.24
CA GLN A 296 8.95 12.85 -15.10
C GLN A 296 9.12 11.36 -15.47
N ILE A 297 10.26 10.78 -15.07
CA ILE A 297 10.53 9.34 -15.02
C ILE A 297 11.04 9.01 -13.61
N THR A 298 10.75 7.83 -13.09
CA THR A 298 11.11 7.44 -11.72
C THR A 298 11.40 5.96 -11.62
N ASP A 299 12.15 5.58 -10.59
CA ASP A 299 12.34 4.19 -10.16
C ASP A 299 12.80 3.33 -11.35
N ILE A 300 13.91 3.79 -11.94
CA ILE A 300 14.51 3.27 -13.18
C ILE A 300 15.13 1.90 -12.94
N HIS A 301 15.76 1.72 -11.77
CA HIS A 301 16.36 0.48 -11.30
C HIS A 301 17.17 -0.26 -12.39
N ILE A 302 18.08 0.46 -13.05
CA ILE A 302 19.05 -0.15 -13.98
C ILE A 302 19.78 -1.25 -13.22
N SER A 303 19.64 -2.48 -13.71
CA SER A 303 20.26 -3.66 -13.12
C SER A 303 21.09 -4.42 -14.13
N ILE A 304 22.24 -4.96 -13.69
CA ILE A 304 23.00 -5.96 -14.45
C ILE A 304 22.62 -7.40 -14.12
N PHE A 305 21.67 -7.61 -13.18
CA PHE A 305 21.25 -8.92 -12.70
C PHE A 305 19.77 -9.25 -12.96
N GLN A 306 18.94 -8.22 -13.19
CA GLN A 306 17.50 -8.36 -13.42
C GLN A 306 17.09 -7.56 -14.66
N ASP A 307 16.19 -8.12 -15.46
CA ASP A 307 15.51 -7.44 -16.58
C ASP A 307 16.40 -6.50 -17.42
N PRO A 308 17.17 -7.05 -18.39
CA PRO A 308 18.00 -6.24 -19.29
C PRO A 308 17.17 -5.30 -20.19
N GLY A 309 15.85 -5.49 -20.28
CA GLY A 309 14.95 -4.59 -21.00
C GLY A 309 15.04 -3.15 -20.49
N ARG A 310 15.13 -2.96 -19.16
CA ARG A 310 15.25 -1.64 -18.50
C ARG A 310 16.30 -0.73 -19.12
N ILE A 311 17.45 -1.31 -19.52
CA ILE A 311 18.58 -0.61 -20.13
C ILE A 311 18.26 -0.23 -21.58
N ILE A 312 17.74 -1.18 -22.37
CA ILE A 312 17.44 -1.02 -23.79
C ILE A 312 16.27 -0.05 -24.01
N GLU A 313 15.20 -0.22 -23.23
CA GLU A 313 13.99 0.59 -23.32
C GLU A 313 14.21 2.01 -22.79
N LEU A 314 15.10 2.23 -21.81
CA LEU A 314 15.50 3.58 -21.40
C LEU A 314 16.31 4.28 -22.51
N GLN A 315 17.17 3.53 -23.23
CA GLN A 315 17.86 4.05 -24.40
C GLN A 315 16.87 4.38 -25.53
N GLU A 316 15.84 3.57 -25.74
CA GLU A 316 14.74 3.86 -26.67
C GLU A 316 13.96 5.11 -26.23
N PHE A 317 13.57 5.23 -24.97
CA PHE A 317 12.88 6.40 -24.40
C PHE A 317 13.66 7.70 -24.66
N CYS A 318 14.98 7.70 -24.46
CA CYS A 318 15.85 8.86 -24.74
C CYS A 318 16.03 9.15 -26.25
N ASN A 319 15.91 8.14 -27.12
CA ASN A 319 16.06 8.26 -28.58
C ASN A 319 14.76 8.56 -29.33
N VAL A 320 13.62 8.08 -28.80
CA VAL A 320 12.29 8.11 -29.44
C VAL A 320 11.37 9.02 -28.64
N THR A 321 11.05 8.69 -27.38
CA THR A 321 10.04 9.40 -26.58
C THR A 321 10.44 10.84 -26.27
N VAL A 322 11.62 11.07 -25.70
CA VAL A 322 12.13 12.43 -25.42
C VAL A 322 12.35 13.21 -26.72
N LYS A 323 12.78 12.54 -27.80
CA LYS A 323 12.98 13.16 -29.12
C LYS A 323 11.68 13.60 -29.79
N SER A 324 10.59 12.84 -29.63
CA SER A 324 9.28 13.14 -30.22
C SER A 324 8.46 14.12 -29.39
N ILE A 325 8.59 14.10 -28.06
CA ILE A 325 7.90 15.04 -27.17
C ILE A 325 8.63 16.39 -27.09
N MET A 326 9.96 16.42 -27.26
CA MET A 326 10.81 17.61 -27.11
C MET A 326 10.48 18.41 -25.81
N PRO A 327 10.48 17.76 -24.64
CA PRO A 327 10.16 18.43 -23.38
C PRO A 327 11.21 19.51 -23.06
N SER A 328 10.81 20.54 -22.31
CA SER A 328 11.77 21.55 -21.84
C SER A 328 12.69 21.02 -20.74
N VAL A 329 12.21 20.05 -19.96
CA VAL A 329 12.91 19.41 -18.83
C VAL A 329 12.52 17.93 -18.77
N VAL A 330 13.45 17.06 -18.36
CA VAL A 330 13.18 15.70 -17.88
C VAL A 330 13.62 15.59 -16.43
N LEU A 331 12.71 15.18 -15.55
CA LEU A 331 12.93 14.93 -14.13
C LEU A 331 13.11 13.42 -13.91
N ALA A 332 14.29 12.98 -13.47
CA ALA A 332 14.52 11.62 -13.02
C ALA A 332 14.46 11.61 -11.48
N SER A 333 13.31 11.25 -10.90
CA SER A 333 13.00 11.54 -9.49
C SER A 333 13.62 10.60 -8.46
N GLY A 334 14.25 9.49 -8.86
CA GLY A 334 15.04 8.65 -7.97
C GLY A 334 15.20 7.21 -8.45
N ASP A 335 15.93 6.43 -7.66
CA ASP A 335 16.32 5.04 -7.90
C ASP A 335 16.76 4.77 -9.34
N LEU A 336 17.83 5.47 -9.71
CA LEU A 336 18.45 5.42 -11.03
C LEU A 336 19.07 4.03 -11.28
N THR A 337 19.56 3.38 -10.21
CA THR A 337 20.19 2.05 -10.20
C THR A 337 19.46 1.05 -9.31
N ASP A 338 19.56 -0.26 -9.59
CA ASP A 338 18.95 -1.27 -8.73
C ASP A 338 19.79 -1.54 -7.48
N ALA A 339 21.13 -1.53 -7.59
CA ALA A 339 22.05 -1.65 -6.45
C ALA A 339 21.76 -2.84 -5.48
N LYS A 340 21.07 -3.87 -5.99
CA LYS A 340 20.79 -5.16 -5.33
C LYS A 340 21.83 -6.19 -5.78
N SER A 341 22.22 -7.11 -4.89
CA SER A 341 23.01 -8.28 -5.31
C SER A 341 22.17 -9.25 -6.16
N LYS A 342 22.85 -10.16 -6.89
CA LYS A 342 22.23 -11.13 -7.82
C LYS A 342 21.17 -12.04 -7.16
N ASP A 343 21.28 -12.30 -5.86
CA ASP A 343 20.33 -13.06 -5.04
C ASP A 343 19.08 -12.25 -4.63
N LYS A 344 19.02 -10.97 -4.99
CA LYS A 344 18.00 -9.98 -4.58
C LYS A 344 17.92 -9.72 -3.08
N MET A 345 18.88 -10.15 -2.24
CA MET A 345 18.80 -10.03 -0.77
C MET A 345 19.74 -8.97 -0.19
N GLY A 346 21.00 -8.94 -0.62
CA GLY A 346 21.95 -7.89 -0.29
C GLY A 346 21.74 -6.59 -1.09
N SER A 347 22.51 -5.55 -0.75
CA SER A 347 22.50 -4.25 -1.44
C SER A 347 23.85 -3.54 -1.35
N ASN A 348 24.41 -3.11 -2.47
CA ASN A 348 25.69 -2.40 -2.59
C ASN A 348 25.68 -1.54 -3.87
N GLN A 349 26.49 -0.48 -3.93
CA GLN A 349 26.64 0.32 -5.16
C GLN A 349 27.38 -0.47 -6.26
N ILE A 350 26.74 -0.66 -7.40
CA ILE A 350 27.28 -1.44 -8.53
C ILE A 350 27.77 -0.48 -9.62
N LEU A 351 29.09 -0.34 -9.75
CA LEU A 351 29.74 0.60 -10.68
C LEU A 351 29.27 0.44 -12.14
N GLN A 352 28.92 -0.78 -12.55
CA GLN A 352 28.49 -1.04 -13.93
C GLN A 352 27.06 -0.53 -14.22
N GLU A 353 26.16 -0.53 -13.24
CA GLU A 353 24.80 0.03 -13.39
C GLU A 353 24.88 1.55 -13.59
N TRP A 354 25.72 2.23 -12.81
CA TRP A 354 26.03 3.65 -12.96
C TRP A 354 26.70 3.99 -14.30
N LYS A 355 27.57 3.10 -14.83
CA LYS A 355 28.13 3.24 -16.18
C LYS A 355 27.07 3.09 -17.26
N TYR A 356 26.11 2.17 -17.11
CA TYR A 356 24.98 2.06 -18.05
C TYR A 356 24.09 3.30 -18.01
N TYR A 357 23.72 3.80 -16.82
CA TYR A 357 22.99 5.07 -16.69
C TYR A 357 23.68 6.21 -17.45
N ARG A 358 24.96 6.46 -17.14
CA ARG A 358 25.75 7.54 -17.76
C ARG A 358 25.85 7.38 -19.27
N SER A 359 26.23 6.19 -19.74
CA SER A 359 26.45 5.93 -21.17
C SER A 359 25.16 5.93 -21.99
N ILE A 360 23.99 5.61 -21.42
CA ILE A 360 22.70 5.81 -22.11
C ILE A 360 22.48 7.32 -22.36
N LEU A 361 22.64 8.16 -21.34
CA LEU A 361 22.40 9.60 -21.48
C LEU A 361 23.40 10.29 -22.42
N GLU A 362 24.65 9.80 -22.45
CA GLU A 362 25.68 10.25 -23.39
C GLU A 362 25.45 9.72 -24.81
N ASN A 363 25.34 8.40 -25.03
CA ASN A 363 25.21 7.80 -26.37
C ASN A 363 23.92 8.16 -27.10
N THR A 364 22.90 8.62 -26.38
CA THR A 364 21.64 9.12 -26.97
C THR A 364 21.67 10.63 -27.21
N ASN A 365 22.72 11.35 -26.78
CA ASN A 365 22.81 12.81 -26.73
C ASN A 365 21.58 13.48 -26.06
N VAL A 366 20.90 12.82 -25.12
CA VAL A 366 19.62 13.34 -24.58
C VAL A 366 19.82 14.64 -23.80
N ILE A 367 20.98 14.81 -23.17
CA ILE A 367 21.40 16.04 -22.47
C ILE A 367 21.62 17.25 -23.39
N GLU A 368 21.73 17.05 -24.71
CA GLU A 368 21.77 18.13 -25.71
C GLU A 368 20.36 18.51 -26.20
N LYS A 369 19.37 17.63 -26.02
CA LYS A 369 17.99 17.80 -26.49
C LYS A 369 17.08 18.44 -25.44
N THR A 370 17.36 18.23 -24.16
CA THR A 370 16.51 18.67 -23.03
C THR A 370 17.34 18.81 -21.74
N LEU A 371 16.87 19.62 -20.80
CA LEU A 371 17.48 19.72 -19.47
C LEU A 371 17.16 18.47 -18.64
N TRP A 372 18.14 17.58 -18.45
CA TRP A 372 18.01 16.40 -17.59
C TRP A 372 18.36 16.74 -16.13
N LEU A 373 17.40 16.60 -15.23
CA LEU A 373 17.54 16.84 -13.79
C LEU A 373 17.33 15.53 -13.04
N ASP A 374 18.41 14.94 -12.50
CA ASP A 374 18.36 13.74 -11.69
C ASP A 374 18.58 14.01 -10.19
N VAL A 375 18.05 13.14 -9.35
CA VAL A 375 18.19 13.14 -7.89
C VAL A 375 18.23 11.68 -7.39
N ARG A 376 18.82 11.43 -6.22
CA ARG A 376 18.98 10.08 -5.68
C ARG A 376 17.71 9.54 -5.04
N GLY A 377 17.46 8.24 -5.25
CA GLY A 377 16.58 7.47 -4.38
C GLY A 377 17.33 6.67 -3.30
N ASN A 378 16.63 5.76 -2.61
CA ASN A 378 17.23 4.96 -1.55
C ASN A 378 18.21 3.90 -2.08
N HIS A 379 18.02 3.38 -3.29
CA HIS A 379 18.92 2.43 -3.95
C HIS A 379 20.26 3.09 -4.32
N ASP A 380 20.21 4.32 -4.83
CA ASP A 380 21.38 5.14 -5.18
C ASP A 380 22.22 5.57 -3.95
N ASN A 381 21.80 5.18 -2.76
CA ASN A 381 22.43 5.50 -1.47
C ASN A 381 22.60 4.26 -0.56
N PHE A 382 22.35 3.04 -1.04
CA PHE A 382 22.74 1.81 -0.31
C PHE A 382 24.25 1.76 -0.09
N ASN A 383 24.69 1.44 1.13
CA ASN A 383 26.11 1.21 1.45
C ASN A 383 27.04 2.43 1.19
N VAL A 384 26.53 3.66 1.33
CA VAL A 384 27.28 4.91 1.09
C VAL A 384 27.61 5.61 2.42
N VAL A 385 28.86 5.48 2.89
CA VAL A 385 29.32 6.11 4.15
C VAL A 385 29.19 7.64 4.13
N SER A 386 29.55 8.30 3.03
CA SER A 386 29.51 9.76 2.91
C SER A 386 29.44 10.22 1.46
N LEU A 387 29.18 11.51 1.22
CA LEU A 387 29.04 12.08 -0.14
C LEU A 387 30.38 12.08 -0.89
N GLU A 388 31.48 12.05 -0.12
CA GLU A 388 32.87 12.09 -0.53
C GLU A 388 33.47 10.67 -0.69
N SER A 389 32.68 9.63 -0.39
CA SER A 389 33.09 8.22 -0.52
C SER A 389 33.33 7.83 -1.98
N LYS A 390 34.38 7.02 -2.23
CA LYS A 390 34.67 6.43 -3.55
C LYS A 390 33.50 5.64 -4.14
N ASN A 391 32.63 5.09 -3.29
CA ASN A 391 31.48 4.29 -3.69
C ASN A 391 30.22 5.14 -3.93
N ASN A 392 30.24 6.46 -3.67
CA ASN A 392 29.14 7.37 -4.02
C ASN A 392 29.18 7.68 -5.53
N TYR A 393 28.72 6.73 -6.34
CA TYR A 393 28.79 6.83 -7.80
C TYR A 393 27.84 7.89 -8.38
N TYR A 394 26.77 8.28 -7.69
CA TYR A 394 25.91 9.41 -8.08
C TYR A 394 26.72 10.68 -8.36
N SER A 395 27.66 11.06 -7.49
CA SER A 395 28.50 12.26 -7.68
C SER A 395 29.40 12.23 -8.92
N ASN A 396 29.56 11.08 -9.56
CA ASN A 396 30.45 10.88 -10.71
C ASN A 396 29.71 10.50 -12.01
N TYR A 397 28.58 9.81 -11.92
CA TYR A 397 27.87 9.20 -13.06
C TYR A 397 26.46 9.79 -13.32
N SER A 398 25.87 10.50 -12.36
CA SER A 398 24.65 11.28 -12.64
C SER A 398 24.95 12.54 -13.47
N ILE A 399 23.92 13.25 -13.90
CA ILE A 399 24.07 14.54 -14.59
C ILE A 399 24.29 15.67 -13.57
N GLN A 400 23.53 15.69 -12.47
CA GLN A 400 23.52 16.80 -11.52
C GLN A 400 24.44 16.58 -10.30
N GLY A 401 24.65 15.34 -9.86
CA GLY A 401 25.29 15.00 -8.59
C GLY A 401 26.70 15.56 -8.37
N LYS A 402 27.49 15.73 -9.45
CA LYS A 402 28.83 16.34 -9.38
C LYS A 402 28.81 17.81 -8.94
N LYS A 403 27.74 18.52 -9.30
CA LYS A 403 27.50 19.95 -8.98
C LYS A 403 26.59 20.09 -7.75
N HIS A 404 25.69 19.14 -7.56
CA HIS A 404 24.61 19.15 -6.59
C HIS A 404 24.52 17.79 -5.87
N PRO A 405 25.38 17.52 -4.86
CA PRO A 405 25.43 16.25 -4.14
C PRO A 405 24.29 16.04 -3.13
N LYS A 406 23.38 17.02 -3.03
CA LYS A 406 22.18 17.09 -2.20
C LYS A 406 21.16 18.02 -2.88
N SER A 407 20.02 18.27 -2.22
CA SER A 407 18.90 19.11 -2.68
C SER A 407 19.32 20.41 -3.39
N TYR A 408 18.70 20.73 -4.52
CA TYR A 408 19.11 21.83 -5.41
C TYR A 408 17.94 22.51 -6.14
N ILE A 409 18.23 23.62 -6.84
CA ILE A 409 17.28 24.34 -7.70
C ILE A 409 17.85 24.54 -9.12
N TYR A 410 17.00 24.36 -10.13
CA TYR A 410 17.19 24.86 -11.49
C TYR A 410 16.09 25.86 -11.85
N LYS A 411 16.41 26.80 -12.76
CA LYS A 411 15.48 27.79 -13.27
C LYS A 411 15.44 27.69 -14.80
N VAL A 412 14.23 27.73 -15.37
CA VAL A 412 13.96 27.68 -16.81
C VAL A 412 13.06 28.85 -17.16
N THR A 413 13.44 29.66 -18.13
CA THR A 413 12.65 30.81 -18.57
C THR A 413 12.03 30.50 -19.92
N ILE A 414 10.69 30.58 -20.01
CA ILE A 414 9.93 30.36 -21.25
C ILE A 414 9.12 31.63 -21.53
N GLY A 415 9.40 32.29 -22.66
CA GLY A 415 8.82 33.60 -22.96
C GLY A 415 9.20 34.63 -21.90
N SER A 416 8.20 35.16 -21.18
CA SER A 416 8.38 36.10 -20.07
C SER A 416 8.31 35.46 -18.68
N GLU A 417 8.17 34.14 -18.57
CA GLU A 417 7.85 33.46 -17.30
C GLU A 417 8.99 32.57 -16.80
N ILE A 418 9.15 32.52 -15.47
CA ILE A 418 10.27 31.85 -14.81
C ILE A 418 9.74 30.66 -14.00
N TYR A 419 10.15 29.46 -14.42
CA TYR A 419 9.81 28.18 -13.83
C TYR A 419 10.98 27.67 -12.98
N SER A 420 10.74 27.43 -11.69
CA SER A 420 11.73 26.84 -10.78
C SER A 420 11.47 25.34 -10.57
N PHE A 421 12.51 24.53 -10.73
CA PHE A 421 12.49 23.09 -10.45
C PHE A 421 13.37 22.82 -9.22
N ILE A 422 12.77 22.37 -8.11
CA ILE A 422 13.46 22.12 -6.84
C ILE A 422 13.53 20.60 -6.58
N ALA A 423 14.74 20.09 -6.49
CA ALA A 423 15.05 18.68 -6.21
C ALA A 423 15.28 18.47 -4.71
N ILE A 424 14.67 17.44 -4.13
CA ILE A 424 14.74 17.11 -2.70
C ILE A 424 15.42 15.75 -2.48
N ASP A 425 16.62 15.78 -1.89
CA ASP A 425 17.39 14.58 -1.51
C ASP A 425 17.22 14.31 -0.01
N ALA A 426 16.24 13.46 0.33
CA ALA A 426 16.00 12.99 1.69
C ALA A 426 16.80 11.70 2.04
N CYS A 427 17.84 11.34 1.27
CA CYS A 427 18.60 10.13 1.53
C CYS A 427 19.47 10.24 2.80
N LEU A 428 19.49 9.15 3.58
CA LEU A 428 20.24 9.02 4.84
C LEU A 428 21.75 9.30 4.67
N LYS A 429 22.37 9.92 5.67
CA LYS A 429 23.83 10.09 5.79
C LYS A 429 24.27 9.59 7.18
N PRO A 430 25.03 8.49 7.29
CA PRO A 430 25.44 7.57 6.21
C PRO A 430 24.26 6.75 5.65
N GLY A 431 24.41 6.18 4.45
CA GLY A 431 23.42 5.33 3.80
C GLY A 431 23.61 3.84 4.12
N PRO A 432 22.74 3.20 4.93
CA PRO A 432 22.85 1.80 5.32
C PRO A 432 22.53 0.83 4.18
N LYS A 433 22.91 -0.44 4.33
CA LYS A 433 22.36 -1.55 3.53
C LYS A 433 20.86 -1.74 3.83
N ARG A 434 20.10 -2.22 2.85
CA ARG A 434 18.65 -2.48 2.95
C ARG A 434 18.28 -3.36 4.16
N PRO A 435 17.11 -3.16 4.81
CA PRO A 435 16.01 -2.29 4.40
C PRO A 435 15.90 -0.96 5.19
N PHE A 436 16.83 -0.66 6.11
CA PHE A 436 16.65 0.45 7.06
C PHE A 436 16.75 1.87 6.47
N ASN A 437 17.00 2.00 5.16
CA ASN A 437 16.93 3.25 4.39
C ASN A 437 15.60 3.47 3.64
N PHE A 438 14.57 2.64 3.86
CA PHE A 438 13.25 2.83 3.23
C PHE A 438 12.58 4.17 3.57
N VAL A 439 12.88 4.77 4.73
CA VAL A 439 12.31 6.06 5.15
C VAL A 439 13.37 7.16 5.04
N GLY A 440 13.07 8.20 4.26
CA GLY A 440 13.94 9.36 4.07
C GLY A 440 13.98 10.26 5.30
N VAL A 441 15.05 11.05 5.44
CA VAL A 441 15.25 11.99 6.55
C VAL A 441 15.72 13.34 6.02
N LEU A 442 15.08 14.41 6.49
CA LEU A 442 15.53 15.78 6.37
C LEU A 442 15.84 16.32 7.77
N ASN A 443 17.13 16.51 8.06
CA ASN A 443 17.59 17.15 9.29
C ASN A 443 17.40 18.66 9.23
N GLU A 444 17.67 19.37 10.33
CA GLU A 444 17.49 20.83 10.41
C GLU A 444 18.34 21.60 9.37
N GLN A 445 19.53 21.10 9.04
CA GLN A 445 20.44 21.73 8.08
C GLN A 445 19.91 21.59 6.64
N GLU A 446 19.43 20.41 6.26
CA GLU A 446 18.78 20.16 4.96
C GLU A 446 17.46 20.93 4.84
N LEU A 447 16.62 20.97 5.89
CA LEU A 447 15.38 21.76 5.90
C LEU A 447 15.65 23.25 5.78
N LYS A 448 16.67 23.78 6.49
CA LYS A 448 17.15 25.15 6.30
C LYS A 448 17.66 25.36 4.87
N LYS A 449 18.39 24.40 4.30
CA LYS A 449 18.91 24.54 2.94
C LYS A 449 17.81 24.57 1.89
N ILE A 450 16.79 23.72 2.03
CA ILE A 450 15.58 23.74 1.21
C ILE A 450 14.85 25.09 1.35
N GLN A 451 14.77 25.63 2.57
CA GLN A 451 14.18 26.96 2.80
C GLN A 451 14.98 28.09 2.11
N GLU A 452 16.31 28.00 2.04
CA GLU A 452 17.15 28.91 1.23
C GLU A 452 16.87 28.78 -0.27
N LEU A 453 16.70 27.55 -0.80
CA LEU A 453 16.41 27.32 -2.23
C LEU A 453 15.09 28.00 -2.68
N VAL A 454 14.06 27.98 -1.83
CA VAL A 454 12.80 28.69 -2.13
C VAL A 454 12.94 30.20 -2.02
N ASN A 455 13.72 30.71 -1.06
CA ASN A 455 13.98 32.15 -0.97
C ASN A 455 14.69 32.65 -2.23
N ILE A 456 15.68 31.90 -2.73
CA ILE A 456 16.33 32.16 -4.02
C ILE A 456 15.31 32.14 -5.18
N SER A 457 14.37 31.19 -5.20
CA SER A 457 13.28 31.15 -6.21
C SER A 457 12.44 32.44 -6.18
N LYS A 458 12.10 32.93 -4.98
CA LYS A 458 11.34 34.17 -4.78
C LYS A 458 12.11 35.44 -5.14
N GLU A 459 13.37 35.56 -4.74
CA GLU A 459 14.25 36.68 -5.08
C GLU A 459 14.44 36.83 -6.60
N ASN A 460 14.27 35.74 -7.35
CA ASN A 460 14.30 35.71 -8.81
C ASN A 460 12.92 35.88 -9.47
N ASN A 461 11.86 36.16 -8.69
CA ASN A 461 10.48 36.33 -9.15
C ASN A 461 9.96 35.17 -10.03
N ALA A 462 10.19 33.92 -9.59
CA ALA A 462 9.60 32.75 -10.26
C ALA A 462 8.06 32.78 -10.22
N ASP A 463 7.39 32.66 -11.38
CA ASP A 463 5.93 32.53 -11.46
C ASP A 463 5.46 31.20 -10.85
N TYR A 464 6.23 30.12 -11.06
CA TYR A 464 5.85 28.75 -10.69
C TYR A 464 7.03 27.94 -10.15
N ILE A 465 6.74 27.05 -9.21
CA ILE A 465 7.68 26.11 -8.59
C ILE A 465 7.12 24.69 -8.72
N VAL A 466 7.88 23.84 -9.41
CA VAL A 466 7.71 22.39 -9.50
C VAL A 466 8.71 21.75 -8.55
N TRP A 467 8.25 20.89 -7.65
CA TRP A 467 9.11 20.17 -6.72
C TRP A 467 9.18 18.70 -7.11
N PHE A 468 10.33 18.07 -6.92
CA PHE A 468 10.49 16.63 -7.13
C PHE A 468 11.52 16.03 -6.17
N GLY A 469 11.42 14.72 -5.97
CA GLY A 469 12.31 13.94 -5.11
C GLY A 469 11.82 12.50 -5.05
N HIS A 470 12.61 11.59 -4.48
CA HIS A 470 12.27 10.17 -4.56
C HIS A 470 11.11 9.79 -3.63
N TYR A 471 11.31 9.99 -2.33
CA TYR A 471 10.37 9.60 -1.28
C TYR A 471 9.10 10.50 -1.29
N PRO A 472 7.89 9.93 -1.28
CA PRO A 472 6.67 10.65 -0.94
C PRO A 472 6.81 11.33 0.42
N THR A 473 6.11 12.45 0.63
CA THR A 473 6.26 13.26 1.84
C THR A 473 5.78 12.54 3.11
N SER A 474 4.97 11.47 2.97
CA SER A 474 4.59 10.56 4.06
C SER A 474 5.72 9.62 4.49
N CYS A 475 6.71 9.38 3.63
CA CYS A 475 7.94 8.61 3.87
C CYS A 475 9.15 9.49 4.26
N ILE A 476 8.94 10.78 4.55
CA ILE A 476 10.02 11.69 4.97
C ILE A 476 9.87 12.06 6.46
N LEU A 477 10.91 11.74 7.25
CA LEU A 477 11.09 12.26 8.60
C LEU A 477 11.75 13.64 8.56
N SER A 478 10.98 14.69 8.88
CA SER A 478 11.54 15.99 9.30
C SER A 478 11.96 15.91 10.77
N GLN A 479 13.19 16.34 11.10
CA GLN A 479 13.68 16.35 12.49
C GLN A 479 13.27 17.60 13.31
N SER A 480 12.65 18.60 12.68
CA SER A 480 12.08 19.77 13.35
C SER A 480 10.54 19.80 13.20
N ASP A 481 9.89 20.71 13.93
CA ASP A 481 8.43 20.92 13.87
C ASP A 481 7.92 21.33 12.47
N THR A 482 8.80 21.73 11.56
CA THR A 482 8.43 22.12 10.19
C THR A 482 8.59 20.95 9.22
N SER A 483 7.46 20.28 8.94
CA SER A 483 7.38 19.29 7.85
C SER A 483 7.72 19.91 6.48
N ILE A 484 8.33 19.13 5.59
CA ILE A 484 8.51 19.49 4.18
C ILE A 484 7.19 19.93 3.50
N ARG A 485 6.04 19.33 3.86
CA ARG A 485 4.72 19.75 3.36
C ARG A 485 4.38 21.19 3.74
N ASN A 486 4.81 21.65 4.90
CA ASN A 486 4.57 23.02 5.36
C ASN A 486 5.45 24.01 4.59
N ILE A 487 6.67 23.61 4.20
CA ILE A 487 7.57 24.41 3.36
C ILE A 487 6.97 24.55 1.96
N ILE A 488 6.63 23.43 1.28
CA ILE A 488 5.99 23.45 -0.05
C ILE A 488 4.66 24.22 -0.01
N GLY A 489 3.85 23.94 1.01
CA GLY A 489 2.52 24.51 1.18
C GLY A 489 2.48 26.03 1.31
N ARG A 490 3.44 26.62 2.03
CA ARG A 490 3.56 28.06 2.35
C ARG A 490 3.65 28.98 1.13
N TYR A 491 3.95 28.45 -0.06
CA TYR A 491 4.20 29.24 -1.26
C TYR A 491 3.12 29.01 -2.31
N LYS A 492 2.44 30.08 -2.74
CA LYS A 492 1.35 30.01 -3.73
C LYS A 492 1.86 29.60 -5.12
N GLU A 493 3.14 29.86 -5.38
CA GLU A 493 3.87 29.52 -6.59
C GLU A 493 4.17 28.01 -6.66
N SER A 494 4.11 27.28 -5.53
CA SER A 494 4.37 25.84 -5.46
C SER A 494 3.15 25.03 -5.88
N MET A 495 3.22 24.47 -7.09
CA MET A 495 2.12 23.77 -7.76
C MET A 495 2.03 22.30 -7.35
N VAL A 496 3.16 21.58 -7.38
CA VAL A 496 3.17 20.11 -7.32
C VAL A 496 4.45 19.57 -6.68
N TYR A 497 4.33 18.45 -5.97
CA TYR A 497 5.42 17.55 -5.58
C TYR A 497 5.33 16.25 -6.39
N LEU A 498 6.41 15.89 -7.07
CA LEU A 498 6.51 14.75 -7.98
C LEU A 498 7.48 13.70 -7.39
N CYS A 499 6.99 12.49 -7.16
CA CYS A 499 7.75 11.43 -6.46
C CYS A 499 7.55 10.03 -7.08
N GLY A 500 8.21 9.03 -6.47
CA GLY A 500 8.13 7.59 -6.80
C GLY A 500 8.20 6.75 -5.52
N HIS A 501 9.08 5.74 -5.46
CA HIS A 501 9.44 4.95 -4.27
C HIS A 501 8.42 3.93 -3.70
N TYR A 502 7.09 4.16 -3.72
CA TYR A 502 6.11 3.09 -3.44
C TYR A 502 5.57 2.42 -4.72
N HIS A 503 5.91 2.97 -5.88
CA HIS A 503 5.55 2.47 -7.22
C HIS A 503 4.02 2.48 -7.42
N THR A 504 3.40 1.30 -7.38
CA THR A 504 1.95 1.08 -7.41
C THR A 504 1.48 0.27 -6.19
N LEU A 505 2.36 0.05 -5.20
CA LEU A 505 2.21 -0.95 -4.13
C LEU A 505 1.78 -2.33 -4.68
N GLY A 506 2.58 -2.89 -5.59
CA GLY A 506 2.28 -4.18 -6.23
C GLY A 506 0.93 -4.19 -6.95
N GLY A 507 0.60 -3.12 -7.68
CA GLY A 507 -0.67 -2.94 -8.38
C GLY A 507 -1.87 -2.53 -7.51
N SER A 508 -1.73 -2.49 -6.18
CA SER A 508 -2.86 -2.20 -5.27
C SER A 508 -3.32 -0.74 -5.28
N VAL A 509 -2.45 0.19 -5.68
CA VAL A 509 -2.75 1.63 -5.80
C VAL A 509 -2.08 2.19 -7.07
N PRO A 510 -2.65 1.93 -8.27
CA PRO A 510 -2.02 2.33 -9.53
C PRO A 510 -2.02 3.84 -9.77
N ASN A 511 -3.02 4.56 -9.25
CA ASN A 511 -3.16 6.02 -9.36
C ASN A 511 -2.87 6.68 -8.00
N MET A 512 -1.60 6.74 -7.61
CA MET A 512 -1.18 7.23 -6.30
C MET A 512 -1.02 8.75 -6.26
N TYR A 513 -2.16 9.45 -6.24
CA TYR A 513 -2.26 10.91 -6.31
C TYR A 513 -3.08 11.49 -5.14
N THR A 514 -2.75 12.70 -4.69
CA THR A 514 -3.60 13.49 -3.78
C THR A 514 -3.40 15.00 -3.97
N THR A 515 -4.33 15.81 -3.44
CA THR A 515 -4.05 17.20 -3.07
C THR A 515 -3.77 17.25 -1.57
N GLN A 516 -2.62 17.78 -1.18
CA GLN A 516 -2.29 17.97 0.24
C GLN A 516 -3.12 19.10 0.86
N GLN A 517 -3.30 19.11 2.19
CA GLN A 517 -4.10 20.13 2.91
C GLN A 517 -3.69 21.59 2.58
N ALA A 518 -2.42 21.82 2.26
CA ALA A 518 -1.90 23.12 1.82
C ALA A 518 -2.16 23.47 0.34
N GLY A 519 -2.98 22.69 -0.36
CA GLY A 519 -3.52 22.99 -1.69
C GLY A 519 -2.60 22.74 -2.88
N PHE A 520 -1.46 22.06 -2.70
CA PHE A 520 -0.61 21.58 -3.80
C PHE A 520 -0.90 20.11 -4.10
N LEU A 521 -0.65 19.66 -5.33
CA LEU A 521 -0.75 18.24 -5.71
C LEU A 521 0.49 17.47 -5.26
N GLU A 522 0.31 16.27 -4.73
CA GLU A 522 1.37 15.29 -4.54
C GLU A 522 1.05 14.07 -5.40
N LEU A 523 1.94 13.81 -6.36
CA LEU A 523 1.74 12.83 -7.42
C LEU A 523 2.91 11.86 -7.43
N GLU A 524 2.70 10.70 -6.84
CA GLU A 524 3.62 9.59 -7.04
C GLU A 524 3.42 9.03 -8.47
N LEU A 525 4.50 8.58 -9.10
CA LEU A 525 4.50 8.01 -10.44
C LEU A 525 4.77 6.51 -10.35
N ALA A 526 3.98 5.71 -11.06
CA ALA A 526 4.26 4.30 -11.27
C ALA A 526 5.65 4.13 -11.91
N ASP A 527 6.35 3.06 -11.55
CA ASP A 527 7.76 2.90 -11.86
C ASP A 527 8.08 2.65 -13.34
N TRP A 528 9.36 2.85 -13.66
CA TRP A 528 9.94 2.35 -14.90
C TRP A 528 10.35 0.87 -14.80
N LYS A 529 10.89 0.44 -13.65
CA LYS A 529 11.43 -0.89 -13.31
C LYS A 529 10.65 -2.09 -13.86
N ASP A 530 9.33 -2.10 -13.73
CA ASP A 530 8.45 -3.20 -14.16
C ASP A 530 7.26 -2.65 -14.98
N ASN A 531 6.73 -1.47 -14.62
CA ASN A 531 5.56 -0.89 -15.27
C ASN A 531 5.89 -0.08 -16.54
N ARG A 532 7.16 0.34 -16.72
CA ARG A 532 7.64 1.18 -17.85
C ARG A 532 6.84 2.48 -18.01
N MET A 533 6.45 3.11 -16.90
CA MET A 533 5.63 4.32 -16.92
C MET A 533 6.50 5.59 -16.90
N TYR A 534 5.99 6.63 -17.56
CA TYR A 534 6.52 7.99 -17.47
C TYR A 534 5.34 8.99 -17.45
N ARG A 535 5.56 10.19 -16.91
CA ARG A 535 4.53 11.23 -16.82
C ARG A 535 4.86 12.39 -17.74
N LEU A 536 3.91 12.77 -18.59
CA LEU A 536 3.93 14.05 -19.29
C LEU A 536 3.17 15.07 -18.44
N ALA A 537 3.79 16.20 -18.13
CA ALA A 537 3.19 17.29 -17.39
C ALA A 537 3.36 18.63 -18.13
N ALA A 538 2.40 19.53 -17.93
CA ALA A 538 2.43 20.87 -18.50
C ALA A 538 1.88 21.91 -17.52
N ILE A 539 2.42 23.13 -17.59
CA ILE A 539 1.79 24.32 -17.04
C ILE A 539 1.37 25.17 -18.24
N ASP A 540 0.07 25.44 -18.35
CA ASP A 540 -0.52 26.17 -19.46
C ASP A 540 -1.43 27.27 -18.91
N HIS A 541 -1.09 28.54 -19.13
CA HIS A 541 -1.81 29.70 -18.60
C HIS A 541 -2.06 29.60 -17.08
N GLY A 542 -1.03 29.14 -16.35
CA GLY A 542 -1.05 28.92 -14.90
C GLY A 542 -1.88 27.73 -14.40
N GLN A 543 -2.33 26.83 -15.29
CA GLN A 543 -2.99 25.58 -14.91
C GLN A 543 -2.01 24.41 -15.08
N PHE A 544 -1.79 23.63 -14.02
CA PHE A 544 -0.97 22.42 -14.05
C PHE A 544 -1.82 21.21 -14.47
N SER A 545 -1.46 20.54 -15.57
CA SER A 545 -2.12 19.33 -16.08
C SER A 545 -1.09 18.23 -16.36
N PHE A 546 -1.45 16.96 -16.16
CA PHE A 546 -0.54 15.83 -16.40
C PHE A 546 -1.30 14.59 -16.89
N ILE A 547 -0.55 13.65 -17.46
CA ILE A 547 -1.01 12.30 -17.81
C ILE A 547 0.16 11.31 -17.63
N ASP A 548 -0.14 10.14 -17.08
CA ASP A 548 0.82 9.04 -16.92
C ASP A 548 0.65 8.08 -18.10
N ILE A 549 1.77 7.70 -18.72
CA ILE A 549 1.84 7.08 -20.05
C ILE A 549 2.77 5.87 -19.97
N LYS A 550 2.39 4.76 -20.62
CA LYS A 550 3.27 3.58 -20.75
C LYS A 550 4.28 3.79 -21.88
N HIS A 551 5.49 3.25 -21.75
CA HIS A 551 6.46 3.25 -22.84
C HIS A 551 5.88 2.64 -24.12
N GLN A 552 6.31 3.13 -25.27
CA GLN A 552 5.80 2.83 -26.62
C GLN A 552 4.31 3.12 -26.89
N ASP A 553 3.54 3.67 -25.95
CA ASP A 553 2.13 4.05 -26.14
C ASP A 553 1.99 5.36 -26.93
N TRP A 554 1.44 5.31 -28.15
CA TRP A 554 1.32 6.44 -29.08
C TRP A 554 0.05 6.35 -29.94
N PRO A 555 -0.60 7.49 -30.31
CA PRO A 555 -0.26 8.87 -29.93
C PRO A 555 -0.42 9.21 -28.44
N VAL A 556 0.25 10.27 -27.99
CA VAL A 556 0.15 10.83 -26.64
C VAL A 556 -0.69 12.10 -26.68
N VAL A 557 -1.60 12.27 -25.71
CA VAL A 557 -2.58 13.37 -25.68
C VAL A 557 -2.71 13.91 -24.25
N LEU A 558 -2.53 15.21 -24.06
CA LEU A 558 -2.74 15.91 -22.79
C LEU A 558 -3.68 17.09 -23.00
N ILE A 559 -4.78 17.12 -22.24
CA ILE A 559 -5.83 18.15 -22.33
C ILE A 559 -5.57 19.21 -21.25
N THR A 560 -5.06 20.38 -21.65
CA THR A 560 -4.65 21.45 -20.72
C THR A 560 -5.77 22.42 -20.40
N ASN A 561 -6.69 22.67 -21.34
CA ASN A 561 -7.90 23.47 -21.11
C ASN A 561 -9.13 22.87 -21.83
N PRO A 562 -10.26 22.61 -21.14
CA PRO A 562 -10.45 22.69 -19.70
C PRO A 562 -9.70 21.60 -18.94
N LYS A 563 -9.13 21.98 -17.79
CA LYS A 563 -8.34 21.09 -16.92
C LYS A 563 -9.22 20.01 -16.24
N HIS A 564 -8.61 18.86 -15.94
CA HIS A 564 -9.22 17.72 -15.27
C HIS A 564 -9.74 18.05 -13.86
N ALA A 565 -11.04 17.81 -13.59
CA ALA A 565 -11.75 18.23 -12.39
C ALA A 565 -11.15 17.71 -11.07
N LEU A 566 -10.58 16.50 -11.07
CA LEU A 566 -9.93 15.89 -9.89
C LEU A 566 -8.66 16.64 -9.44
N TYR A 567 -8.00 17.35 -10.35
CA TYR A 567 -6.65 17.91 -10.11
C TYR A 567 -6.67 19.43 -9.86
N MET A 568 -7.85 20.03 -9.74
CA MET A 568 -8.03 21.49 -9.58
C MET A 568 -7.42 22.00 -8.26
N MET A 569 -6.59 23.04 -8.32
CA MET A 569 -5.95 23.65 -7.15
C MET A 569 -6.31 25.14 -6.99
N PRO A 570 -7.55 25.52 -6.59
CA PRO A 570 -7.96 26.94 -6.52
C PRO A 570 -7.16 27.84 -5.54
N ARG A 571 -6.25 27.26 -4.73
CA ARG A 571 -5.28 27.98 -3.87
C ARG A 571 -3.98 28.36 -4.59
N LYS A 572 -3.70 27.73 -5.74
CA LYS A 572 -2.49 27.91 -6.57
C LYS A 572 -2.84 28.42 -7.97
N GLU A 573 -4.02 28.08 -8.48
CA GLU A 573 -4.47 28.29 -9.86
C GLU A 573 -5.64 29.28 -9.95
N ASN A 574 -5.65 30.16 -10.96
CA ASN A 574 -6.80 31.03 -11.21
C ASN A 574 -7.83 30.33 -12.10
N VAL A 575 -8.86 29.73 -11.50
CA VAL A 575 -9.95 29.03 -12.21
C VAL A 575 -10.70 29.95 -13.19
N ASN A 576 -10.74 31.27 -12.93
CA ASN A 576 -11.38 32.23 -13.83
C ASN A 576 -10.71 32.29 -15.22
N SER A 577 -9.43 31.88 -15.34
CA SER A 577 -8.76 31.76 -16.65
C SER A 577 -9.43 30.70 -17.52
N ILE A 578 -9.90 29.59 -16.92
CA ILE A 578 -10.65 28.52 -17.60
C ILE A 578 -12.09 28.99 -17.90
N ILE A 579 -12.78 29.59 -16.92
CA ILE A 579 -14.16 30.08 -17.07
C ILE A 579 -14.25 31.14 -18.19
N LYS A 580 -13.23 31.99 -18.33
CA LYS A 580 -13.14 33.02 -19.38
C LYS A 580 -12.37 32.56 -20.62
N SER A 581 -12.06 31.28 -20.74
CA SER A 581 -11.33 30.74 -21.90
C SER A 581 -12.19 30.74 -23.16
N THR A 582 -11.56 31.03 -24.30
CA THR A 582 -12.23 31.06 -25.61
C THR A 582 -11.91 29.83 -26.47
N HIS A 583 -10.93 29.03 -26.05
CA HIS A 583 -10.42 27.88 -26.78
C HIS A 583 -10.16 26.71 -25.83
N ILE A 584 -10.58 25.51 -26.26
CA ILE A 584 -10.05 24.24 -25.76
C ILE A 584 -8.61 24.10 -26.26
N ARG A 585 -7.72 23.56 -25.43
CA ARG A 585 -6.28 23.41 -25.71
C ARG A 585 -5.83 22.00 -25.38
N ILE A 586 -5.15 21.40 -26.35
CA ILE A 586 -4.68 20.01 -26.34
C ILE A 586 -3.23 20.02 -26.81
N LEU A 587 -2.37 19.32 -26.08
CA LEU A 587 -1.02 18.97 -26.51
C LEU A 587 -1.07 17.54 -27.04
N ALA A 588 -0.76 17.34 -28.32
CA ALA A 588 -0.76 16.03 -28.95
C ALA A 588 0.61 15.73 -29.58
N PHE A 589 1.11 14.53 -29.35
CA PHE A 589 2.46 14.09 -29.75
C PHE A 589 2.40 12.69 -30.38
N SER A 590 3.24 12.44 -31.39
CA SER A 590 3.45 11.11 -31.95
C SER A 590 4.87 11.00 -32.53
N THR A 591 5.33 9.77 -32.76
CA THR A 591 6.61 9.47 -33.43
C THR A 591 6.58 9.68 -34.95
N VAL A 592 5.41 10.00 -35.50
CA VAL A 592 5.16 10.44 -36.89
C VAL A 592 4.20 11.65 -36.86
N PRO A 593 4.01 12.40 -37.96
CA PRO A 593 3.08 13.52 -37.98
C PRO A 593 1.64 13.11 -37.63
N ILE A 594 0.89 14.05 -37.05
CA ILE A 594 -0.50 13.83 -36.64
C ILE A 594 -1.42 14.21 -37.80
N LYS A 595 -2.35 13.30 -38.13
CA LYS A 595 -3.30 13.43 -39.24
C LYS A 595 -4.55 14.19 -38.84
N SER A 596 -5.09 13.95 -37.65
CA SER A 596 -6.23 14.68 -37.10
C SER A 596 -6.23 14.73 -35.57
N VAL A 597 -6.85 15.77 -35.03
CA VAL A 597 -7.19 15.93 -33.62
C VAL A 597 -8.64 16.40 -33.57
N GLU A 598 -9.52 15.61 -32.98
CA GLU A 598 -10.97 15.84 -32.90
C GLU A 598 -11.41 15.90 -31.43
N VAL A 599 -12.41 16.73 -31.14
CA VAL A 599 -12.92 16.96 -29.78
C VAL A 599 -14.44 16.79 -29.71
N GLN A 600 -14.90 16.10 -28.69
CA GLN A 600 -16.32 15.90 -28.35
C GLN A 600 -16.57 16.39 -26.91
N LEU A 601 -17.72 17.04 -26.68
CA LEU A 601 -18.13 17.57 -25.37
C LEU A 601 -19.50 17.02 -25.01
N ASN A 602 -19.65 16.33 -23.87
CA ASN A 602 -20.93 15.77 -23.40
C ASN A 602 -21.72 15.03 -24.51
N ASN A 603 -21.02 14.21 -25.31
CA ASN A 603 -21.58 13.45 -26.45
C ASN A 603 -22.20 14.30 -27.59
N LYS A 604 -21.89 15.60 -27.70
CA LYS A 604 -22.17 16.45 -28.88
C LYS A 604 -21.40 15.96 -30.13
N SER A 605 -21.58 16.60 -31.28
CA SER A 605 -20.78 16.33 -32.50
C SER A 605 -19.28 16.51 -32.27
N TRP A 606 -18.46 15.69 -32.95
CA TRP A 606 -17.02 15.90 -33.04
C TRP A 606 -16.67 17.24 -33.72
N LEU A 607 -15.64 17.91 -33.21
CA LEU A 607 -15.13 19.18 -33.69
C LEU A 607 -13.64 19.02 -34.02
N GLN A 608 -13.26 19.27 -35.28
CA GLN A 608 -11.86 19.25 -35.70
C GLN A 608 -11.07 20.41 -35.06
N CYS A 609 -9.94 20.10 -34.43
CA CYS A 609 -9.02 21.12 -33.94
C CYS A 609 -8.17 21.74 -35.06
N LYS A 610 -7.89 23.03 -34.90
CA LYS A 610 -6.87 23.78 -35.63
C LYS A 610 -5.50 23.50 -35.03
N TYR A 611 -4.57 23.05 -35.86
CA TYR A 611 -3.13 23.03 -35.51
C TYR A 611 -2.60 24.46 -35.39
N ILE A 612 -1.81 24.74 -34.35
CA ILE A 612 -1.15 26.04 -34.16
C ILE A 612 0.34 25.94 -34.47
N LYS A 613 1.10 25.25 -33.61
CA LYS A 613 2.56 25.06 -33.72
C LYS A 613 3.03 24.05 -32.66
N GLY A 614 4.04 23.25 -32.97
CA GLY A 614 4.62 22.30 -32.02
C GLY A 614 3.59 21.21 -31.67
N PRO A 615 3.32 20.92 -30.39
CA PRO A 615 2.27 19.98 -30.00
C PRO A 615 0.88 20.61 -29.88
N LEU A 616 0.71 21.93 -30.03
CA LEU A 616 -0.53 22.63 -29.67
C LEU A 616 -1.60 22.56 -30.76
N TYR A 617 -2.75 21.99 -30.38
CA TYR A 617 -4.01 21.98 -31.12
C TYR A 617 -5.10 22.69 -30.32
N VAL A 618 -5.94 23.46 -30.99
CA VAL A 618 -7.02 24.23 -30.34
C VAL A 618 -8.34 24.16 -31.11
N VAL A 619 -9.45 24.28 -30.39
CA VAL A 619 -10.78 24.48 -30.98
C VAL A 619 -11.56 25.52 -30.17
N LYS A 620 -12.34 26.37 -30.86
CA LYS A 620 -13.17 27.38 -30.21
C LYS A 620 -14.32 26.72 -29.44
N TRP A 621 -14.62 27.23 -28.26
CA TRP A 621 -15.75 26.78 -27.47
C TRP A 621 -16.40 27.95 -26.72
N ASN A 622 -17.61 27.70 -26.19
CA ASN A 622 -18.33 28.62 -25.33
C ASN A 622 -18.36 28.03 -23.90
N ALA A 623 -17.44 28.47 -23.04
CA ALA A 623 -17.35 27.99 -21.67
C ALA A 623 -18.65 28.19 -20.85
N SER A 624 -19.49 29.18 -21.21
CA SER A 624 -20.74 29.45 -20.48
C SER A 624 -21.80 28.34 -20.61
N GLU A 625 -21.74 27.50 -21.64
CA GLU A 625 -22.59 26.30 -21.78
C GLU A 625 -22.26 25.19 -20.76
N TYR A 626 -21.11 25.30 -20.11
CA TYR A 626 -20.51 24.26 -19.27
C TYR A 626 -20.27 24.76 -17.84
N SER A 627 -21.06 25.73 -17.39
CA SER A 627 -20.81 26.45 -16.14
C SER A 627 -21.07 25.63 -14.88
N ASN A 628 -21.99 24.66 -14.91
CA ASN A 628 -22.55 24.02 -13.71
C ASN A 628 -22.46 22.49 -13.79
N GLY A 629 -21.81 21.88 -12.78
CA GLY A 629 -21.62 20.45 -12.67
C GLY A 629 -20.50 19.88 -13.54
N ILE A 630 -20.26 18.58 -13.38
CA ILE A 630 -19.19 17.87 -14.07
C ILE A 630 -19.60 17.57 -15.51
N HIS A 631 -18.72 17.95 -16.43
CA HIS A 631 -18.84 17.71 -17.87
C HIS A 631 -17.67 16.85 -18.36
N HIS A 632 -17.83 16.21 -19.51
CA HIS A 632 -16.81 15.34 -20.09
C HIS A 632 -16.35 15.89 -21.43
N ILE A 633 -15.03 16.07 -21.57
CA ILE A 633 -14.36 16.29 -22.85
C ILE A 633 -13.72 14.97 -23.27
N GLN A 634 -13.94 14.59 -24.53
CA GLN A 634 -13.33 13.44 -25.16
C GLN A 634 -12.51 13.92 -26.35
N VAL A 635 -11.28 13.45 -26.45
CA VAL A 635 -10.32 13.88 -27.48
C VAL A 635 -9.78 12.67 -28.22
N ARG A 636 -9.82 12.73 -29.54
CA ARG A 636 -9.37 11.69 -30.46
C ARG A 636 -8.22 12.22 -31.29
N VAL A 637 -7.12 11.47 -31.35
CA VAL A 637 -5.93 11.82 -32.11
C VAL A 637 -5.55 10.65 -32.99
N ILE A 638 -5.39 10.90 -34.29
CA ILE A 638 -4.98 9.91 -35.29
C ILE A 638 -3.69 10.39 -35.94
N ASP A 639 -2.69 9.52 -36.07
CA ASP A 639 -1.43 9.84 -36.76
C ASP A 639 -1.36 9.31 -38.20
N GLU A 640 -0.31 9.68 -38.94
CA GLU A 640 -0.11 9.24 -40.34
C GLU A 640 0.10 7.73 -40.51
N LYS A 641 0.45 7.00 -39.43
CA LYS A 641 0.48 5.52 -39.42
C LYS A 641 -0.89 4.91 -39.11
N GLY A 642 -1.92 5.73 -38.90
CA GLY A 642 -3.25 5.27 -38.54
C GLY A 642 -3.39 4.82 -37.09
N ARG A 643 -2.40 5.10 -36.22
CA ARG A 643 -2.55 4.83 -34.78
C ARG A 643 -3.51 5.85 -34.19
N GLU A 644 -4.44 5.38 -33.38
CA GLU A 644 -5.51 6.18 -32.79
C GLU A 644 -5.40 6.18 -31.26
N LYS A 645 -5.51 7.36 -30.64
CA LYS A 645 -5.65 7.54 -29.20
C LYS A 645 -6.94 8.27 -28.89
N ILE A 646 -7.72 7.75 -27.96
CA ILE A 646 -8.89 8.42 -27.38
C ILE A 646 -8.64 8.61 -25.88
N ILE A 647 -8.80 9.84 -25.39
CA ILE A 647 -8.77 10.19 -23.96
C ILE A 647 -10.12 10.83 -23.58
N VAL A 648 -10.65 10.46 -22.41
CA VAL A 648 -11.84 11.08 -21.79
C VAL A 648 -11.39 11.77 -20.50
N GLN A 649 -11.80 13.03 -20.30
CA GLN A 649 -11.44 13.85 -19.15
C GLN A 649 -12.70 14.54 -18.57
N PRO A 650 -13.06 14.30 -17.30
CA PRO A 650 -14.05 15.11 -16.60
C PRO A 650 -13.48 16.50 -16.27
N PHE A 651 -14.27 17.56 -16.44
CA PHE A 651 -13.95 18.95 -16.09
C PHE A 651 -15.16 19.63 -15.42
N SER A 652 -14.94 20.73 -14.69
CA SER A 652 -16.00 21.53 -14.04
C SER A 652 -15.58 23.00 -13.98
N LEU A 653 -16.53 23.93 -14.10
CA LEU A 653 -16.26 25.37 -14.14
C LEU A 653 -16.81 26.14 -12.92
N ASP A 654 -17.83 25.60 -12.26
CA ASP A 654 -18.38 26.03 -10.96
C ASP A 654 -17.47 25.73 -9.77
N GLY A 655 -16.50 24.82 -9.95
CA GLY A 655 -15.68 24.28 -8.87
C GLY A 655 -16.24 23.02 -8.20
N THR A 656 -17.29 22.38 -8.76
CA THR A 656 -17.69 21.02 -8.37
C THR A 656 -16.51 20.06 -8.57
N ARG A 657 -16.17 19.26 -7.55
CA ARG A 657 -14.95 18.43 -7.52
C ARG A 657 -15.24 16.95 -7.61
N LEU A 658 -14.26 16.23 -8.16
CA LEU A 658 -14.07 14.80 -7.89
C LEU A 658 -13.12 14.65 -6.69
N SER A 659 -13.28 13.58 -5.91
CA SER A 659 -12.40 13.26 -4.79
C SER A 659 -11.43 12.13 -5.13
N PHE A 660 -10.17 12.24 -4.70
CA PHE A 660 -9.20 11.15 -4.80
C PHE A 660 -9.65 9.91 -4.01
N GLY A 661 -9.16 8.73 -4.40
CA GLY A 661 -9.41 7.48 -3.68
C GLY A 661 -9.00 7.57 -2.19
N PHE A 662 -9.61 6.72 -1.36
CA PHE A 662 -9.30 6.70 0.08
C PHE A 662 -7.86 6.24 0.36
N LEU A 663 -7.41 5.16 -0.30
CA LEU A 663 -6.07 4.60 -0.11
C LEU A 663 -4.94 5.57 -0.48
N PRO A 664 -4.87 6.19 -1.69
CA PRO A 664 -3.77 7.09 -2.02
C PRO A 664 -3.75 8.34 -1.12
N ARG A 665 -4.92 8.85 -0.69
CA ARG A 665 -4.98 9.90 0.35
C ARG A 665 -4.38 9.42 1.67
N LEU A 666 -4.79 8.27 2.18
CA LEU A 666 -4.26 7.73 3.43
C LEU A 666 -2.74 7.50 3.37
N ILE A 667 -2.23 6.99 2.24
CA ILE A 667 -0.80 6.70 2.05
C ILE A 667 0.01 8.00 1.94
N LEU A 668 -0.39 8.94 1.07
CA LEU A 668 0.39 10.16 0.80
C LEU A 668 0.20 11.26 1.85
N MET A 669 -0.92 11.30 2.57
CA MET A 669 -1.22 12.34 3.57
C MET A 669 -0.83 11.92 5.00
N SER A 670 -0.70 10.63 5.30
CA SER A 670 -0.27 10.16 6.63
C SER A 670 1.23 10.42 6.92
N ASN A 671 1.66 10.04 8.12
CA ASN A 671 3.08 9.93 8.47
C ASN A 671 3.38 8.45 8.75
N VAL A 672 4.13 7.81 7.86
CA VAL A 672 4.30 6.35 7.88
C VAL A 672 5.10 5.89 9.11
N SER A 673 6.03 6.70 9.62
CA SER A 673 6.73 6.41 10.88
C SER A 673 5.78 6.35 12.08
N ARG A 674 4.84 7.30 12.20
CA ARG A 674 3.80 7.26 13.26
C ARG A 674 2.89 6.05 13.14
N ILE A 675 2.55 5.61 11.91
CA ILE A 675 1.77 4.39 11.67
C ILE A 675 2.55 3.16 12.16
N PHE A 676 3.82 3.01 11.76
CA PHE A 676 4.66 1.87 12.19
C PHE A 676 4.86 1.85 13.71
N GLN A 677 5.10 3.00 14.35
CA GLN A 677 5.17 3.14 15.81
C GLN A 677 3.87 2.71 16.50
N PHE A 678 2.71 3.15 15.97
CA PHE A 678 1.41 2.79 16.51
C PHE A 678 1.11 1.29 16.38
N LEU A 679 1.43 0.69 15.22
CA LEU A 679 1.27 -0.75 14.99
C LEU A 679 2.16 -1.58 15.93
N PHE A 680 3.45 -1.22 16.04
CA PHE A 680 4.39 -1.84 16.98
C PHE A 680 3.91 -1.76 18.43
N GLY A 681 3.55 -0.56 18.89
CA GLY A 681 3.02 -0.35 20.24
C GLY A 681 1.71 -1.10 20.51
N SER A 682 0.84 -1.23 19.50
CA SER A 682 -0.43 -1.95 19.61
C SER A 682 -0.24 -3.47 19.73
N VAL A 683 0.62 -4.09 18.91
CA VAL A 683 0.89 -5.54 19.01
C VAL A 683 1.70 -5.88 20.27
N LEU A 684 2.62 -5.00 20.68
CA LEU A 684 3.32 -5.09 21.97
C LEU A 684 2.34 -5.08 23.15
N ALA A 685 1.39 -4.14 23.17
CA ALA A 685 0.36 -4.05 24.21
C ALA A 685 -0.56 -5.28 24.20
N LEU A 686 -0.94 -5.78 23.00
CA LEU A 686 -1.74 -7.00 22.82
C LEU A 686 -1.04 -8.26 23.37
N ILE A 687 0.30 -8.31 23.32
CA ILE A 687 1.10 -9.41 23.86
C ILE A 687 1.28 -9.28 25.39
N VAL A 688 1.75 -8.12 25.85
CA VAL A 688 2.20 -7.95 27.25
C VAL A 688 1.03 -7.72 28.20
N ALA A 689 0.07 -6.86 27.85
CA ALA A 689 -0.97 -6.44 28.79
C ALA A 689 -1.88 -7.60 29.24
N PRO A 690 -2.37 -8.52 28.37
CA PRO A 690 -3.19 -9.64 28.81
C PRO A 690 -2.47 -10.58 29.78
N LEU A 691 -1.19 -10.90 29.53
CA LEU A 691 -0.41 -11.76 30.42
C LEU A 691 -0.23 -11.12 31.80
N CYS A 692 0.14 -9.83 31.85
CA CYS A 692 0.29 -9.10 33.11
C CYS A 692 -1.05 -8.96 33.87
N VAL A 693 -2.15 -8.68 33.16
CA VAL A 693 -3.49 -8.60 33.75
C VAL A 693 -3.96 -9.95 34.29
N PHE A 694 -3.78 -11.06 33.55
CA PHE A 694 -4.17 -12.38 34.06
C PHE A 694 -3.31 -12.81 35.24
N ARG A 695 -2.02 -12.48 35.27
CA ARG A 695 -1.14 -12.73 36.43
C ARG A 695 -1.61 -11.96 37.67
N PHE A 696 -1.93 -10.67 37.52
CA PHE A 696 -2.49 -9.86 38.61
C PHE A 696 -3.85 -10.37 39.10
N LEU A 697 -4.76 -10.72 38.17
CA LEU A 697 -6.04 -11.33 38.51
C LEU A 697 -5.86 -12.69 39.19
N HIS A 698 -4.83 -13.46 38.84
CA HIS A 698 -4.50 -14.72 39.51
C HIS A 698 -4.15 -14.49 40.98
N ILE A 699 -3.22 -13.56 41.26
CA ILE A 699 -2.80 -13.21 42.62
C ILE A 699 -4.00 -12.75 43.47
N LEU A 700 -4.93 -11.97 42.90
CA LEU A 700 -6.16 -11.58 43.60
C LEU A 700 -7.12 -12.77 43.87
N CYS A 701 -7.16 -13.77 43.00
CA CYS A 701 -7.97 -14.97 43.21
C CYS A 701 -7.31 -15.93 44.23
N GLU A 702 -5.98 -16.11 44.17
CA GLU A 702 -5.21 -16.93 45.09
C GLU A 702 -5.25 -16.37 46.52
N ALA A 703 -5.12 -15.04 46.65
CA ALA A 703 -5.33 -14.32 47.91
C ALA A 703 -6.81 -14.23 48.36
N LYS A 704 -7.74 -14.93 47.68
CA LYS A 704 -9.19 -14.97 47.94
C LYS A 704 -9.89 -13.59 47.94
N ARG A 705 -9.26 -12.57 47.36
CA ARG A 705 -9.80 -11.19 47.23
C ARG A 705 -10.77 -11.04 46.06
N MET A 706 -10.80 -11.99 45.12
CA MET A 706 -11.69 -11.99 43.97
C MET A 706 -12.09 -13.42 43.57
N SER A 707 -13.35 -13.62 43.17
CA SER A 707 -13.79 -14.87 42.54
C SER A 707 -13.46 -14.89 41.04
N ARG A 708 -12.94 -16.00 40.51
CA ARG A 708 -12.64 -16.19 39.07
C ARG A 708 -13.83 -15.72 38.17
N PRO A 709 -13.64 -14.79 37.23
CA PRO A 709 -14.72 -14.18 36.47
C PRO A 709 -15.43 -15.18 35.53
N ARG A 710 -16.77 -15.14 35.51
CA ARG A 710 -17.62 -16.04 34.72
C ARG A 710 -17.80 -15.53 33.27
N ILE A 711 -16.94 -15.99 32.37
CA ILE A 711 -17.01 -15.67 30.93
C ILE A 711 -18.09 -16.54 30.25
N ARG A 712 -19.08 -15.89 29.63
CA ARG A 712 -20.24 -16.58 29.00
C ARG A 712 -19.92 -17.21 27.64
N VAL A 713 -19.09 -16.56 26.82
CA VAL A 713 -18.77 -17.01 25.45
C VAL A 713 -17.71 -18.12 25.49
N LYS A 714 -18.01 -19.28 24.90
CA LYS A 714 -17.13 -20.47 24.92
C LYS A 714 -15.73 -20.19 24.34
N PHE A 715 -15.65 -19.53 23.19
CA PHE A 715 -14.38 -19.22 22.50
C PHE A 715 -13.45 -18.34 23.36
N PHE A 716 -13.93 -17.17 23.81
CA PHE A 716 -13.15 -16.30 24.70
C PHE A 716 -12.80 -16.99 26.02
N ARG A 717 -13.69 -17.80 26.61
CA ARG A 717 -13.39 -18.57 27.82
C ARG A 717 -12.24 -19.56 27.61
N TRP A 718 -12.12 -20.17 26.44
CA TRP A 718 -11.04 -21.12 26.10
C TRP A 718 -9.68 -20.42 26.01
N TRP A 719 -9.59 -19.34 25.22
CA TRP A 719 -8.34 -18.57 25.10
C TRP A 719 -7.95 -17.86 26.41
N ILE A 720 -8.90 -17.30 27.15
CA ILE A 720 -8.63 -16.68 28.46
C ILE A 720 -8.14 -17.73 29.46
N ARG A 721 -8.70 -18.96 29.50
CA ARG A 721 -8.15 -20.06 30.33
C ARG A 721 -6.68 -20.33 29.98
N LYS A 722 -6.37 -20.49 28.69
CA LYS A 722 -5.00 -20.77 28.21
C LYS A 722 -3.99 -19.67 28.58
N LEU A 723 -4.32 -18.41 28.28
CA LEU A 723 -3.45 -17.26 28.58
C LEU A 723 -3.29 -17.02 30.09
N TRP A 724 -4.34 -17.28 30.88
CA TRP A 724 -4.25 -17.22 32.34
C TRP A 724 -3.31 -18.30 32.89
N ILE A 725 -3.46 -19.56 32.46
CA ILE A 725 -2.56 -20.65 32.87
C ILE A 725 -1.10 -20.36 32.46
N LEU A 726 -0.87 -19.77 31.28
CA LEU A 726 0.47 -19.34 30.86
C LEU A 726 1.06 -18.27 31.81
N SER A 727 0.24 -17.27 32.18
CA SER A 727 0.69 -16.13 33.00
C SER A 727 1.16 -16.50 34.43
N THR A 728 0.70 -17.65 34.95
CA THR A 728 1.08 -18.19 36.27
C THR A 728 2.37 -18.99 36.28
N ILE A 729 2.91 -19.34 35.10
CA ILE A 729 4.08 -20.20 34.99
C ILE A 729 5.30 -19.31 34.76
N ASP A 730 6.02 -18.97 35.81
CA ASP A 730 7.17 -18.04 35.78
C ASP A 730 8.17 -18.34 34.67
N ARG A 731 8.48 -19.63 34.48
CA ARG A 731 9.39 -20.15 33.44
C ARG A 731 9.00 -19.75 32.02
N LEU A 732 7.71 -19.52 31.76
CA LEU A 732 7.19 -19.11 30.45
C LEU A 732 6.79 -17.63 30.43
N PHE A 733 6.19 -17.12 31.52
CA PHE A 733 5.75 -15.73 31.64
C PHE A 733 6.93 -14.74 31.53
N PHE A 734 7.99 -14.94 32.32
CA PHE A 734 9.07 -13.96 32.36
C PHE A 734 9.85 -13.87 31.04
N PRO A 735 10.29 -14.96 30.38
CA PRO A 735 11.02 -14.83 29.12
C PRO A 735 10.16 -14.25 27.98
N LEU A 736 8.85 -14.54 27.92
CA LEU A 736 7.96 -13.94 26.92
C LEU A 736 7.83 -12.43 27.13
N VAL A 737 7.46 -12.00 28.34
CA VAL A 737 7.27 -10.57 28.66
C VAL A 737 8.59 -9.80 28.57
N LEU A 738 9.68 -10.34 29.11
CA LEU A 738 10.99 -9.67 29.08
C LEU A 738 11.56 -9.59 27.66
N TYR A 739 11.35 -10.58 26.78
CA TYR A 739 11.74 -10.46 25.38
C TYR A 739 10.92 -9.40 24.65
N ALA A 740 9.59 -9.36 24.84
CA ALA A 740 8.73 -8.35 24.21
C ALA A 740 9.11 -6.92 24.67
N LEU A 741 9.43 -6.74 25.95
CA LEU A 741 9.93 -5.47 26.49
C LEU A 741 11.37 -5.15 26.04
N TYR A 742 12.24 -6.16 25.91
CA TYR A 742 13.60 -5.99 25.40
C TYR A 742 13.59 -5.40 23.98
N LEU A 743 12.67 -5.82 23.12
CA LEU A 743 12.55 -5.26 21.76
C LEU A 743 12.21 -3.75 21.72
N ILE A 744 11.84 -3.12 22.84
CA ILE A 744 11.66 -1.66 22.92
C ILE A 744 13.01 -0.93 23.07
N VAL A 745 13.91 -1.47 23.90
CA VAL A 745 15.08 -0.75 24.45
C VAL A 745 16.44 -1.36 24.11
N GLY A 746 16.50 -2.68 23.90
CA GLY A 746 17.73 -3.42 23.65
C GLY A 746 18.13 -3.43 22.17
N PRO A 747 19.41 -3.68 21.86
CA PRO A 747 19.87 -3.83 20.49
C PRO A 747 19.24 -5.06 19.83
N TRP A 748 18.75 -4.88 18.62
CA TRP A 748 18.10 -5.92 17.79
C TRP A 748 19.12 -6.72 16.99
N ALA A 749 20.18 -6.05 16.53
CA ALA A 749 21.33 -6.64 15.84
C ALA A 749 22.58 -5.76 16.01
N ILE A 750 23.76 -6.38 16.04
CA ILE A 750 25.08 -5.72 16.05
C ILE A 750 25.93 -6.30 14.93
N GLY A 751 26.33 -5.51 13.94
CA GLY A 751 27.13 -6.01 12.82
C GLY A 751 27.31 -5.02 11.68
N GLU A 752 27.64 -5.51 10.49
CA GLU A 752 28.13 -4.72 9.36
C GLU A 752 27.01 -4.07 8.53
N VAL A 753 26.34 -3.09 9.15
CA VAL A 753 25.22 -2.31 8.56
C VAL A 753 25.66 -1.52 7.31
N ILE A 754 26.93 -1.12 7.26
CA ILE A 754 27.62 -0.56 6.10
C ILE A 754 28.97 -1.27 5.99
N GLU A 755 29.46 -1.47 4.77
CA GLU A 755 30.71 -2.15 4.47
C GLU A 755 31.90 -1.60 5.28
N ASN A 756 32.63 -2.48 5.96
CA ASN A 756 33.69 -2.17 6.93
C ASN A 756 33.26 -1.32 8.15
N HIS A 757 31.96 -1.09 8.38
CA HIS A 757 31.46 -0.24 9.47
C HIS A 757 30.42 -0.97 10.33
N ILE A 758 30.78 -1.25 11.58
CA ILE A 758 29.87 -1.83 12.57
C ILE A 758 28.81 -0.80 12.97
N GLY A 759 27.54 -1.25 12.98
CA GLY A 759 26.41 -0.52 13.51
C GLY A 759 25.61 -1.34 14.52
N ILE A 760 24.81 -0.63 15.32
CA ILE A 760 23.91 -1.19 16.34
C ILE A 760 22.49 -0.72 16.04
N ILE A 761 21.59 -1.67 15.78
CA ILE A 761 20.20 -1.43 15.37
C ILE A 761 19.29 -1.55 16.59
N PHE A 762 18.34 -0.62 16.75
CA PHE A 762 17.29 -0.62 17.77
C PHE A 762 15.91 -0.36 17.11
N ALA A 763 14.83 -0.53 17.86
CA ALA A 763 13.48 -0.16 17.41
C ALA A 763 13.38 1.31 16.95
N TRP A 764 14.08 2.20 17.67
CA TRP A 764 14.00 3.66 17.55
C TRP A 764 15.11 4.28 16.69
N GLY A 765 16.03 3.48 16.14
CA GLY A 765 17.08 3.94 15.22
C GLY A 765 18.33 3.08 15.21
N THR A 766 19.31 3.48 14.42
CA THR A 766 20.56 2.73 14.20
C THR A 766 21.76 3.66 14.37
N PHE A 767 22.74 3.24 15.16
CA PHE A 767 24.02 3.94 15.26
C PHE A 767 25.03 3.31 14.30
N VAL A 768 25.80 4.13 13.57
CA VAL A 768 26.92 3.70 12.74
C VAL A 768 28.08 4.68 12.97
N GLY A 769 29.13 4.22 13.64
CA GLY A 769 30.17 5.11 14.18
C GLY A 769 29.55 6.23 15.04
N ASN A 770 29.91 7.48 14.77
CA ASN A 770 29.38 8.66 15.47
C ASN A 770 28.02 9.16 14.92
N SER A 771 27.41 8.47 13.96
CA SER A 771 26.17 8.89 13.32
C SER A 771 24.95 8.14 13.86
N PHE A 772 23.86 8.86 14.14
CA PHE A 772 22.57 8.28 14.49
C PHE A 772 21.57 8.42 13.33
N LEU A 773 21.01 7.30 12.90
CA LEU A 773 19.96 7.22 11.88
C LEU A 773 18.61 6.97 12.59
N PRO A 774 17.63 7.90 12.50
CA PRO A 774 16.37 7.78 13.24
C PRO A 774 15.50 6.63 12.72
N GLY A 775 14.92 5.85 13.64
CA GLY A 775 14.14 4.67 13.32
C GLY A 775 12.70 4.99 12.91
N ALA A 776 12.30 4.47 11.75
CA ALA A 776 10.92 4.41 11.30
C ALA A 776 10.56 3.01 10.79
N PHE A 777 11.22 2.56 9.71
CA PHE A 777 11.01 1.20 9.16
C PHE A 777 11.39 0.08 10.14
N THR A 778 12.29 0.37 11.08
CA THR A 778 12.58 -0.50 12.24
C THR A 778 11.31 -0.88 12.99
N TYR A 779 10.39 0.05 13.27
CA TYR A 779 9.13 -0.26 13.94
C TYR A 779 8.23 -1.21 13.13
N ALA A 780 8.22 -1.12 11.79
CA ALA A 780 7.52 -2.09 10.94
C ALA A 780 8.12 -3.49 11.08
N TYR A 781 9.45 -3.59 11.02
CA TYR A 781 10.18 -4.86 11.17
C TYR A 781 9.97 -5.49 12.57
N GLY A 782 9.87 -4.67 13.61
CA GLY A 782 9.48 -5.10 14.96
C GLY A 782 8.01 -5.50 15.08
N PHE A 783 7.11 -4.82 14.37
CA PHE A 783 5.69 -5.20 14.30
C PHE A 783 5.55 -6.59 13.69
N PHE A 784 6.23 -6.88 12.57
CA PHE A 784 6.27 -8.22 11.99
C PHE A 784 6.86 -9.25 12.97
N GLN A 785 8.03 -9.01 13.56
CA GLN A 785 8.60 -9.93 14.57
C GLN A 785 7.65 -10.21 15.76
N LEU A 786 6.88 -9.22 16.23
CA LEU A 786 5.89 -9.43 17.28
C LEU A 786 4.63 -10.15 16.77
N PHE A 787 4.18 -9.86 15.56
CA PHE A 787 2.94 -10.39 14.97
C PHE A 787 3.09 -11.79 14.34
N SER A 788 4.06 -12.00 13.44
CA SER A 788 4.27 -13.27 12.74
C SER A 788 5.00 -14.31 13.60
N PHE A 789 5.89 -13.88 14.52
CA PHE A 789 6.63 -14.79 15.40
C PHE A 789 6.13 -14.83 16.86
N HIS A 790 6.22 -13.71 17.60
CA HIS A 790 6.06 -13.76 19.06
C HIS A 790 4.63 -14.06 19.53
N LEU A 791 3.62 -13.49 18.87
CA LEU A 791 2.21 -13.73 19.18
C LEU A 791 1.83 -15.22 18.95
N PRO A 792 2.13 -15.86 17.80
CA PRO A 792 1.98 -17.30 17.62
C PRO A 792 2.74 -18.15 18.64
N LEU A 793 3.99 -17.81 18.97
CA LEU A 793 4.76 -18.52 20.00
C LEU A 793 4.03 -18.51 21.35
N MET A 794 3.56 -17.34 21.78
CA MET A 794 2.80 -17.16 23.02
C MET A 794 1.48 -17.95 23.02
N LEU A 795 0.73 -17.97 21.91
CA LEU A 795 -0.51 -18.73 21.77
C LEU A 795 -0.27 -20.25 21.77
N ILE A 796 0.80 -20.74 21.13
CA ILE A 796 1.18 -22.16 21.10
C ILE A 796 1.59 -22.62 22.51
N LEU A 797 2.43 -21.85 23.21
CA LEU A 797 2.85 -22.15 24.59
C LEU A 797 1.66 -22.14 25.55
N ALA A 798 0.73 -21.19 25.41
CA ALA A 798 -0.52 -21.16 26.18
C ALA A 798 -1.39 -22.40 25.93
N HIS A 799 -1.43 -22.89 24.69
CA HIS A 799 -2.12 -24.15 24.37
C HIS A 799 -1.46 -25.35 25.02
N GLN A 800 -0.13 -25.50 24.91
CA GLN A 800 0.61 -26.64 25.46
C GLN A 800 0.59 -26.66 27.01
N ALA A 801 0.65 -25.48 27.66
CA ALA A 801 0.54 -25.36 29.11
C ALA A 801 -0.83 -25.85 29.64
N ASP A 802 -1.94 -25.38 29.07
CA ASP A 802 -3.29 -25.84 29.43
C ASP A 802 -3.49 -27.34 29.13
N LYS A 803 -2.89 -27.88 28.06
CA LYS A 803 -2.93 -29.31 27.78
C LYS A 803 -2.21 -30.13 28.88
N ARG A 804 -1.05 -29.69 29.37
CA ARG A 804 -0.37 -30.36 30.49
C ARG A 804 -1.08 -30.21 31.83
N LEU A 805 -1.82 -29.11 32.03
CA LEU A 805 -2.74 -28.98 33.16
C LEU A 805 -3.82 -30.07 33.10
N GLN A 806 -4.51 -30.21 31.97
CA GLN A 806 -5.57 -31.23 31.77
C GLN A 806 -5.05 -32.67 31.91
N ASN A 807 -3.82 -32.96 31.47
CA ASN A 807 -3.17 -34.26 31.71
C ASN A 807 -2.95 -34.52 33.21
N THR A 808 -2.70 -33.47 34.00
CA THR A 808 -2.48 -33.55 35.46
C THR A 808 -3.81 -33.59 36.22
N GLU A 809 -4.86 -33.00 35.68
CA GLU A 809 -6.26 -33.09 36.16
C GLU A 809 -6.89 -34.48 35.88
N GLY A 810 -6.19 -35.40 35.21
CA GLY A 810 -6.67 -36.75 34.88
C GLY A 810 -7.69 -36.81 33.72
N THR A 811 -8.09 -35.66 33.19
CA THR A 811 -9.18 -35.49 32.21
C THR A 811 -8.85 -35.93 30.78
N TYR A 812 -7.68 -36.54 30.54
CA TYR A 812 -7.10 -36.68 29.21
C TYR A 812 -7.19 -38.10 28.63
N LYS A 813 -7.81 -38.23 27.44
CA LYS A 813 -7.80 -39.47 26.65
C LYS A 813 -6.46 -39.64 25.92
N LYS A 814 -5.88 -40.86 25.91
CA LYS A 814 -4.63 -41.17 25.18
C LYS A 814 -4.67 -40.67 23.73
N SER A 815 -3.70 -39.84 23.34
CA SER A 815 -3.51 -39.41 21.94
C SER A 815 -3.02 -40.56 21.07
N SER A 816 -3.46 -40.57 19.81
CA SER A 816 -2.78 -41.29 18.73
C SER A 816 -1.42 -40.65 18.41
N LYS A 817 -0.51 -41.40 17.77
CA LYS A 817 0.77 -40.88 17.27
C LYS A 817 0.57 -39.68 16.33
N ILE A 818 -0.47 -39.73 15.49
CA ILE A 818 -0.88 -38.66 14.57
C ILE A 818 -1.27 -37.38 15.35
N CYS A 819 -2.05 -37.51 16.43
CA CYS A 819 -2.43 -36.39 17.28
C CYS A 819 -1.24 -35.73 18.02
N LEU A 820 -0.18 -36.50 18.32
CA LEU A 820 1.08 -35.96 18.84
C LEU A 820 1.84 -35.18 17.76
N LEU A 821 1.90 -35.67 16.51
CA LEU A 821 2.53 -34.93 15.41
C LEU A 821 1.86 -33.57 15.16
N TRP A 822 0.53 -33.53 15.06
CA TRP A 822 -0.23 -32.28 14.91
C TRP A 822 -0.10 -31.30 16.10
N GLN A 823 0.25 -31.77 17.31
CA GLN A 823 0.53 -30.90 18.46
C GLN A 823 1.86 -30.14 18.30
N HIS A 824 2.84 -30.72 17.59
CA HIS A 824 4.18 -30.15 17.44
C HIS A 824 4.39 -29.45 16.10
N LEU A 825 3.61 -29.77 15.06
CA LEU A 825 3.68 -29.10 13.76
C LEU A 825 3.66 -27.55 13.85
N PRO A 826 2.79 -26.87 14.65
CA PRO A 826 2.77 -25.40 14.68
C PRO A 826 4.06 -24.76 15.19
N ILE A 827 4.74 -25.37 16.17
CA ILE A 827 6.02 -24.83 16.69
C ILE A 827 7.18 -25.15 15.74
N ILE A 828 7.13 -26.28 15.03
CA ILE A 828 8.11 -26.64 13.99
C ILE A 828 8.02 -25.64 12.82
N LEU A 829 6.81 -25.36 12.31
CA LEU A 829 6.59 -24.36 11.24
C LEU A 829 7.07 -22.96 11.67
N LEU A 830 6.77 -22.55 12.90
CA LEU A 830 7.20 -21.24 13.43
C LEU A 830 8.73 -21.14 13.56
N ILE A 831 9.40 -22.23 13.93
CA ILE A 831 10.87 -22.29 14.00
C ILE A 831 11.49 -22.28 12.60
N ILE A 832 10.94 -23.01 11.63
CA ILE A 832 11.39 -23.00 10.22
C ILE A 832 11.27 -21.59 9.64
N MET A 833 10.11 -20.94 9.81
CA MET A 833 9.88 -19.56 9.39
C MET A 833 10.96 -18.61 9.98
N GLN A 834 11.24 -18.72 11.28
CA GLN A 834 12.20 -17.85 11.95
C GLN A 834 13.66 -18.14 11.57
N ILE A 835 13.99 -19.39 11.22
CA ILE A 835 15.29 -19.77 10.65
C ILE A 835 15.45 -19.17 9.25
N ASN A 836 14.43 -19.23 8.40
CA ASN A 836 14.45 -18.60 7.08
C ASN A 836 14.63 -17.07 7.19
N MET A 837 13.93 -16.42 8.13
CA MET A 837 14.10 -14.99 8.41
C MET A 837 15.50 -14.65 8.93
N ALA A 838 16.14 -15.52 9.72
CA ALA A 838 17.52 -15.35 10.13
C ALA A 838 18.51 -15.57 8.98
N TYR A 839 18.22 -16.48 8.05
CA TYR A 839 19.01 -16.71 6.83
C TYR A 839 18.93 -15.52 5.85
N PHE A 840 17.75 -14.94 5.63
CA PHE A 840 17.64 -13.70 4.83
C PHE A 840 18.35 -12.51 5.50
N PHE A 841 18.32 -12.43 6.83
CA PHE A 841 19.10 -11.43 7.57
C PHE A 841 20.62 -11.65 7.43
N TRP A 842 21.06 -12.90 7.32
CA TRP A 842 22.46 -13.27 7.03
C TRP A 842 22.90 -12.86 5.62
N LEU A 843 22.06 -13.05 4.60
CA LEU A 843 22.37 -12.57 3.25
C LEU A 843 22.48 -11.04 3.17
N ALA A 844 21.69 -10.30 3.97
CA ALA A 844 21.72 -8.83 3.99
C ALA A 844 22.90 -8.24 4.82
N TYR A 845 23.21 -8.82 5.98
CA TYR A 845 24.13 -8.22 6.98
C TYR A 845 25.28 -9.13 7.45
N GLY A 846 25.38 -10.34 6.94
CA GLY A 846 26.48 -11.27 7.18
C GLY A 846 26.49 -11.94 8.56
N THR A 847 27.55 -12.70 8.80
CA THR A 847 27.69 -13.62 9.94
C THR A 847 27.67 -12.92 11.30
N LEU A 848 28.39 -11.80 11.45
CA LEU A 848 28.44 -11.07 12.73
C LEU A 848 27.06 -10.56 13.16
N ALA A 849 26.37 -9.88 12.24
CA ALA A 849 25.02 -9.35 12.46
C ALA A 849 24.01 -10.45 12.81
N THR A 850 24.18 -11.64 12.23
CA THR A 850 23.29 -12.79 12.44
C THR A 850 23.55 -13.48 13.79
N ILE A 851 24.81 -13.67 14.19
CA ILE A 851 25.14 -14.25 15.50
C ILE A 851 24.69 -13.31 16.62
N LEU A 852 24.95 -12.01 16.48
CA LEU A 852 24.53 -10.97 17.42
C LEU A 852 23.15 -10.40 17.07
N CYS A 853 22.18 -11.27 16.72
CA CYS A 853 20.79 -10.90 16.40
C CYS A 853 19.80 -11.36 17.49
N PRO A 854 19.62 -10.57 18.57
CA PRO A 854 18.49 -10.71 19.50
C PRO A 854 17.11 -10.77 18.81
N LEU A 855 16.92 -10.05 17.71
CA LEU A 855 15.64 -10.00 16.99
C LEU A 855 15.31 -11.33 16.32
N ARG A 856 16.18 -11.83 15.42
CA ARG A 856 15.93 -13.06 14.64
C ARG A 856 16.57 -14.28 15.30
N THR A 857 17.89 -14.45 15.26
CA THR A 857 18.59 -15.68 15.68
C THR A 857 18.34 -16.08 17.14
N TRP A 858 18.41 -15.16 18.09
CA TRP A 858 18.21 -15.51 19.51
C TRP A 858 16.75 -15.88 19.82
N SER A 859 15.80 -15.38 19.02
CA SER A 859 14.39 -15.75 19.16
C SER A 859 14.13 -17.22 18.79
N VAL A 860 14.93 -17.81 17.88
CA VAL A 860 14.89 -19.26 17.59
C VAL A 860 15.29 -20.06 18.83
N PHE A 861 16.39 -19.68 19.49
CA PHE A 861 16.81 -20.29 20.75
C PHE A 861 15.77 -20.08 21.87
N LEU A 862 15.16 -18.90 21.97
CA LEU A 862 14.07 -18.63 22.92
C LEU A 862 12.86 -19.57 22.69
N ALA A 863 12.43 -19.75 21.44
CA ALA A 863 11.33 -20.67 21.10
C ALA A 863 11.68 -22.13 21.44
N LEU A 864 12.89 -22.58 21.11
CA LEU A 864 13.37 -23.93 21.45
C LEU A 864 13.41 -24.15 22.97
N ILE A 865 13.96 -23.18 23.73
CA ILE A 865 14.04 -23.24 25.20
C ILE A 865 12.64 -23.25 25.82
N LEU A 866 11.74 -22.35 25.39
CA LEU A 866 10.37 -22.30 25.93
C LEU A 866 9.55 -23.53 25.55
N TRP A 867 9.73 -24.07 24.33
CA TRP A 867 9.08 -25.30 23.89
C TRP A 867 9.58 -26.53 24.67
N TYR A 868 10.89 -26.63 24.93
CA TYR A 868 11.44 -27.63 25.85
C TYR A 868 10.87 -27.46 27.26
N GLN A 869 10.92 -26.25 27.82
CA GLN A 869 10.45 -25.98 29.18
C GLN A 869 8.97 -26.29 29.39
N VAL A 870 8.07 -25.88 28.50
CA VAL A 870 6.63 -26.17 28.65
C VAL A 870 6.37 -27.67 28.66
N ASN A 871 7.13 -28.47 27.91
CA ASN A 871 6.96 -29.93 27.87
C ASN A 871 7.70 -30.67 29.00
N ALA A 872 8.86 -30.20 29.45
CA ALA A 872 9.71 -30.87 30.44
C ALA A 872 9.51 -30.42 31.90
N MET A 873 8.93 -29.23 32.17
CA MET A 873 8.88 -28.68 33.54
C MET A 873 8.04 -29.54 34.51
N PRO A 874 8.39 -29.59 35.82
CA PRO A 874 7.67 -30.39 36.81
C PRO A 874 6.21 -29.96 37.03
N GLN A 875 5.36 -30.89 37.46
CA GLN A 875 3.96 -30.61 37.86
C GLN A 875 3.85 -29.56 38.98
N ALA A 876 4.88 -29.38 39.80
CA ALA A 876 4.95 -28.33 40.81
C ALA A 876 4.71 -26.93 40.23
N CYS A 877 5.16 -26.65 39.00
CA CYS A 877 4.96 -25.38 38.30
C CYS A 877 3.49 -25.08 37.94
N PHE A 878 2.60 -26.07 38.03
CA PHE A 878 1.16 -25.92 37.75
C PHE A 878 0.31 -25.82 39.03
N ARG A 879 0.86 -25.94 40.24
CA ARG A 879 0.08 -26.00 41.50
C ARG A 879 -0.82 -24.77 41.73
N SER A 880 -0.30 -23.57 41.48
CA SER A 880 -1.04 -22.30 41.59
C SER A 880 -2.16 -22.20 40.53
N ALA A 881 -1.90 -22.68 39.29
CA ALA A 881 -2.96 -22.81 38.28
C ALA A 881 -4.04 -23.84 38.69
N LEU A 882 -3.66 -25.00 39.22
CA LEU A 882 -4.58 -26.07 39.64
C LEU A 882 -5.55 -25.61 40.74
N SER A 883 -5.10 -24.83 41.72
CA SER A 883 -5.94 -24.36 42.83
C SER A 883 -7.09 -23.46 42.40
N ILE A 884 -7.00 -22.84 41.21
CA ILE A 884 -8.01 -21.91 40.67
C ILE A 884 -8.74 -22.48 39.44
N TRP A 885 -8.16 -23.47 38.75
CA TRP A 885 -8.74 -24.06 37.52
C TRP A 885 -9.36 -25.45 37.69
N SER A 886 -8.90 -26.26 38.64
CA SER A 886 -9.47 -27.59 38.91
C SER A 886 -10.89 -27.51 39.51
N GLY A 887 -11.61 -28.64 39.48
CA GLY A 887 -13.04 -28.71 39.80
C GLY A 887 -13.38 -28.86 41.29
N HIS A 888 -12.44 -28.68 42.22
CA HIS A 888 -12.64 -28.90 43.66
C HIS A 888 -12.17 -27.69 44.48
N ALA A 889 -13.05 -26.68 44.56
CA ALA A 889 -12.96 -25.53 45.46
C ALA A 889 -14.38 -24.97 45.70
#